data_AF-A0AB34IU47-F1
#
_entry.id   AF-A0AB34IU47-F1
#
_cell.length_a   1.000
_cell.length_b   1.000
_cell.length_c   1.000
_cell.angle_alpha   90.00
_cell.angle_beta   90.00
_cell.angle_gamma   90.00
#
_symmetry.space_group_name_H-M   'P 1'
#
loop_
_entity.id
_entity.type
_entity.pdbx_description
1 polymer ?
#
loop_
_entity_poly.entity_id
_entity_poly.type
_entity_poly.pdbx_seq_one_letter_code
_entity_poly.pdbx_strand_id
1 'polypeptide(L)'
;MHALRPSSSLRQLPDSLRPLAAPRHFSSASARPSIPTLRRFTRSKASTALVLNAGSSSLKYGLFQLRAGGEMQSICAGGAERIGQRGALIAHKDSAGSHKVEAELESHEHALSEIVALLTSEKGPIDDVSQVAVVGHRVVHGGAVYSTPVVIDAAVERTIEQHIPLAPLHNPANLLGIRVARQLFPCPHVAVFDTAFHASIPAHNYMYALPSELHDDHGVRRYGFHGTSYTYVLQQTAKLLHRPAEELNLILLHLGNGASMAAVRRGVGLDTSMGLTPLEGLVMGTRAGDVDAGVTTFLASHLGYSAEAIDKLLNKQSGLLGMCGTSDMRSVKAKADQGDAPSILARRVTIERIRKYLGAYLLKLEGDVDAIVFTGGIGENDAELRQEVCADLTRFGISIDPTKNALGLSEVQSSFASIKCMVVPTDEEVSIAQQAVEAAAIQPPPATPQPSAPLPRPKEAARPAAAPSRGKVPPLGHAVLIESDKATALWEAALLSSVLPRSRQLGYFRLLSHGEGRDRKLDFMRSSSKLGLDKQPFDAMIGMHVDSALSLYARGRSDEIFGTIIDKFKAYAADKDFVLVCGERITARGSVGAPGSSGFYAQLAAALNIPVLIAHDVTLEVSGDALEAKLAGIKAGYAASAVRLAGAIIAGLPAKDFERAERAVRKSLDHFGIYPAALLPHDERIHQLTMAEVAEQLDAKVLFGEKNVHTQFVQNVDIGTMQVPDLLAKLQNTPGTLVVTAAARAEVLLSLIFAARSSNTPLHPGVVLTGASSLPSTVQHVLDGVHTIGKPVLITQKSSYEAATLLYDLQRSPHPLASGYAKCEVSEAIMEKHLDADFLDAMVGDMPPADDLSPIVLKHNMFTAARKSKQRIVLPEGDDLRIVTAAADLLTRGLCDVTLLGDPKAVRALAEQAHVSIDGAAIIHPDTVLKDEQTSWGDEMVRGLCEARKKTGMTLDAARELLRSDPAYFGTMMMLQGKADGMVSGACHSTANTMRPALQLIKTAPGFSLVSSVFFMLLRDKVYVYGDCAINVDPTAEQLAEIAVASAQTARAFGVTPRVAMLSYASGDSNQGPMIDKVRKATELARKLAPHEFIEGPIQFDAAVDPAVAAVKYKGAANPVAGKATVCIFPDLNSGNNGYKAVQQASKTSAVGPIMQGLRMPVNDLSRGCTVEDVVNTAVCTALQAISAKQAATSRD
;
A
#
# COMPACT_ATOMS: atom_id res chain seq x y z
N MET A 1 -4.24 83.65 12.62
CA MET A 1 -5.45 84.38 13.09
C MET A 1 -6.32 83.41 13.90
N HIS A 2 -7.30 83.95 14.64
CA HIS A 2 -8.33 83.32 15.51
C HIS A 2 -8.65 81.83 15.23
N ALA A 3 -8.75 80.93 16.23
CA ALA A 3 -9.64 80.92 17.42
C ALA A 3 -11.14 80.81 17.02
N LEU A 4 -11.99 79.98 17.65
CA LEU A 4 -12.13 79.68 19.09
C LEU A 4 -12.50 78.21 19.44
N ARG A 5 -12.48 77.92 20.75
CA ARG A 5 -13.00 76.75 21.49
C ARG A 5 -14.38 77.12 22.14
N PRO A 6 -15.15 76.31 22.93
CA PRO A 6 -14.67 75.24 23.83
C PRO A 6 -15.57 73.99 24.13
N SER A 7 -14.93 72.93 24.66
CA SER A 7 -15.35 72.01 25.77
C SER A 7 -16.67 71.19 25.71
N SER A 8 -16.80 70.02 26.35
CA SER A 8 -16.05 69.44 27.50
C SER A 8 -16.03 67.89 27.57
N SER A 9 -14.92 67.33 28.11
CA SER A 9 -14.76 65.99 28.77
C SER A 9 -15.01 64.68 27.96
N LEU A 10 -14.45 63.48 28.25
CA LEU A 10 -13.31 62.86 29.01
C LEU A 10 -13.38 61.33 28.69
N ARG A 11 -12.39 60.41 28.63
CA ARG A 11 -10.90 60.29 28.76
C ARG A 11 -10.40 59.55 27.47
N GLN A 12 -9.14 59.51 27.00
CA GLN A 12 -7.78 59.26 27.55
C GLN A 12 -7.40 57.79 27.87
N LEU A 13 -6.44 57.27 27.09
CA LEU A 13 -5.55 56.10 27.31
C LEU A 13 -4.13 56.51 26.85
N PRO A 14 -3.03 56.16 27.57
CA PRO A 14 -1.66 56.61 27.24
C PRO A 14 -0.67 55.50 26.81
N ASP A 15 0.48 55.93 26.25
CA ASP A 15 1.56 55.09 25.74
C ASP A 15 2.39 54.35 26.81
N SER A 16 3.00 53.21 26.42
CA SER A 16 4.34 52.82 26.90
C SER A 16 4.99 51.71 26.04
N LEU A 17 5.95 52.09 25.19
CA LEU A 17 6.85 51.16 24.49
C LEU A 17 8.30 51.67 24.53
N ARG A 18 9.11 51.12 25.45
CA ARG A 18 10.59 51.11 25.39
C ARG A 18 11.15 50.06 26.36
N PRO A 19 12.29 49.40 26.05
CA PRO A 19 12.83 48.31 26.86
C PRO A 19 13.71 48.80 28.01
N LEU A 20 13.93 47.95 29.01
CA LEU A 20 14.88 48.15 30.12
C LEU A 20 15.80 46.92 30.30
N ALA A 21 16.97 47.16 30.91
CA ALA A 21 18.09 46.24 30.95
C ALA A 21 18.20 45.42 32.26
N ALA A 22 19.17 44.49 32.29
CA ALA A 22 19.34 43.48 33.33
C ALA A 22 19.77 44.01 34.72
N PRO A 23 19.39 43.32 35.81
CA PRO A 23 20.02 43.43 37.12
C PRO A 23 21.25 42.50 37.27
N ARG A 24 22.10 42.78 38.27
CA ARG A 24 23.34 42.02 38.58
C ARG A 24 23.18 41.13 39.82
N HIS A 25 24.15 40.23 40.04
CA HIS A 25 24.27 39.35 41.21
C HIS A 25 24.22 40.08 42.57
N PHE A 26 23.75 39.40 43.62
CA PHE A 26 24.53 39.14 44.85
C PHE A 26 23.95 37.96 45.67
N SER A 27 24.85 37.06 46.10
CA SER A 27 24.99 36.41 47.43
C SER A 27 23.75 36.06 48.28
N SER A 28 23.56 34.90 48.95
CA SER A 28 24.09 33.51 48.94
C SER A 28 24.13 32.96 50.39
N ALA A 29 23.17 32.11 50.76
CA ALA A 29 23.22 31.17 51.90
C ALA A 29 21.95 30.27 51.90
N SER A 30 21.91 29.02 52.35
CA SER A 30 22.94 27.96 52.44
C SER A 30 22.29 26.63 52.90
N ALA A 31 21.73 25.83 51.98
CA ALA A 31 21.32 24.45 52.26
C ALA A 31 21.29 23.61 50.98
N ARG A 32 22.00 22.47 50.96
CA ARG A 32 21.94 21.46 49.88
C ARG A 32 21.53 20.11 50.48
N PRO A 33 20.37 19.54 50.10
CA PRO A 33 20.21 18.09 50.02
C PRO A 33 21.07 17.54 48.88
N SER A 34 21.42 16.26 48.94
CA SER A 34 22.16 15.57 47.88
C SER A 34 21.28 15.33 46.65
N ILE A 35 21.84 15.53 45.46
CA ILE A 35 21.22 15.08 44.20
C ILE A 35 21.39 13.55 44.13
N PRO A 36 20.30 12.75 44.03
CA PRO A 36 20.41 11.32 43.83
C PRO A 36 21.02 11.02 42.45
N THR A 37 21.92 10.04 42.39
CA THR A 37 22.43 9.54 41.10
C THR A 37 21.29 9.04 40.24
N LEU A 38 21.28 9.44 38.96
CA LEU A 38 20.33 8.96 37.95
C LEU A 38 20.39 7.44 37.81
N ARG A 39 19.52 6.73 38.53
CA ARG A 39 19.23 5.32 38.25
C ARG A 39 18.71 5.24 36.81
N ARG A 40 19.18 4.24 36.06
CA ARG A 40 18.58 3.87 34.77
C ARG A 40 17.12 3.50 35.01
N PHE A 41 16.19 4.34 34.56
CA PHE A 41 14.78 4.00 34.53
C PHE A 41 14.57 2.84 33.54
N THR A 42 14.19 1.68 34.07
CA THR A 42 13.71 0.56 33.28
C THR A 42 12.38 0.93 32.63
N ARG A 43 12.33 0.95 31.30
CA ARG A 43 11.10 1.22 30.53
C ARG A 43 10.02 0.16 30.83
N SER A 44 9.18 0.41 31.81
CA SER A 44 7.79 -0.03 31.73
C SER A 44 7.12 0.84 30.67
N LYS A 45 6.69 0.26 29.54
CA LYS A 45 5.94 1.00 28.52
C LYS A 45 4.49 1.10 29.00
N ALA A 46 4.03 2.31 29.30
CA ALA A 46 2.61 2.57 29.46
C ALA A 46 1.89 2.39 28.11
N SER A 47 0.62 2.00 28.15
CA SER A 47 -0.18 1.63 26.96
C SER A 47 -1.54 2.33 26.93
N THR A 48 -1.61 3.55 27.46
CA THR A 48 -2.85 4.31 27.65
C THR A 48 -2.87 5.55 26.78
N ALA A 49 -3.97 5.77 26.05
CA ALA A 49 -4.21 6.97 25.24
C ALA A 49 -5.27 7.85 25.91
N LEU A 50 -5.00 9.15 26.02
CA LEU A 50 -6.01 10.15 26.39
C LEU A 50 -6.56 10.79 25.12
N VAL A 51 -7.87 10.99 25.04
CA VAL A 51 -8.54 11.69 23.95
C VAL A 51 -9.15 12.97 24.48
N LEU A 52 -8.98 14.09 23.78
CA LEU A 52 -9.52 15.40 24.12
C LEU A 52 -10.28 16.02 22.94
N ASN A 53 -11.46 16.59 23.25
CA ASN A 53 -12.35 17.24 22.29
C ASN A 53 -12.86 18.55 22.91
N ALA A 54 -12.13 19.64 22.64
CA ALA A 54 -12.34 20.96 23.22
C ALA A 54 -13.28 21.82 22.36
N GLY A 55 -14.42 22.22 22.92
CA GLY A 55 -15.37 23.18 22.36
C GLY A 55 -15.31 24.53 23.07
N SER A 56 -16.02 25.55 22.56
CA SER A 56 -15.93 26.93 23.05
C SER A 56 -16.28 27.14 24.54
N SER A 57 -17.07 26.24 25.14
CA SER A 57 -17.47 26.28 26.55
C SER A 57 -17.61 24.89 27.18
N SER A 58 -16.85 23.92 26.65
CA SER A 58 -16.85 22.52 27.11
C SER A 58 -15.56 21.81 26.71
N LEU A 59 -15.20 20.77 27.47
CA LEU A 59 -14.04 19.92 27.20
C LEU A 59 -14.42 18.47 27.50
N LYS A 60 -14.62 17.67 26.46
CA LYS A 60 -14.82 16.22 26.58
C LYS A 60 -13.49 15.48 26.62
N TYR A 61 -13.46 14.35 27.31
CA TYR A 61 -12.32 13.45 27.36
C TYR A 61 -12.71 11.97 27.43
N GLY A 62 -11.80 11.10 26.99
CA GLY A 62 -11.88 9.65 27.17
C GLY A 62 -10.48 9.07 27.38
N LEU A 63 -10.33 8.12 28.30
CA LEU A 63 -9.08 7.43 28.56
C LEU A 63 -9.20 5.97 28.11
N PHE A 64 -8.25 5.51 27.30
CA PHE A 64 -8.31 4.21 26.61
C PHE A 64 -7.05 3.39 26.83
N GLN A 65 -7.18 2.09 27.09
CA GLN A 65 -6.06 1.15 27.17
C GLN A 65 -5.92 0.38 25.85
N LEU A 66 -4.73 0.43 25.25
CA LEU A 66 -4.34 -0.43 24.15
C LEU A 66 -4.02 -1.84 24.67
N ARG A 67 -4.82 -2.83 24.26
CA ARG A 67 -4.66 -4.23 24.63
C ARG A 67 -3.70 -4.96 23.68
N ALA A 68 -3.24 -6.14 24.09
CA ALA A 68 -2.26 -6.93 23.34
C ALA A 68 -2.74 -7.40 21.95
N GLY A 69 -4.06 -7.44 21.71
CA GLY A 69 -4.66 -7.70 20.39
C GLY A 69 -4.76 -6.48 19.46
N GLY A 70 -4.24 -5.31 19.87
CA GLY A 70 -4.41 -4.04 19.14
C GLY A 70 -5.73 -3.32 19.42
N GLU A 71 -6.64 -3.94 20.16
CA GLU A 71 -7.93 -3.35 20.54
C GLU A 71 -7.78 -2.22 21.57
N MET A 72 -8.58 -1.16 21.41
CA MET A 72 -8.74 -0.10 22.40
C MET A 72 -9.90 -0.40 23.33
N GLN A 73 -9.64 -0.41 24.63
CA GLN A 73 -10.67 -0.51 25.67
C GLN A 73 -10.86 0.86 26.35
N SER A 74 -12.09 1.38 26.43
CA SER A 74 -12.37 2.52 27.29
C SER A 74 -12.20 2.17 28.77
N ILE A 75 -11.46 2.99 29.50
CA ILE A 75 -11.29 2.92 30.96
C ILE A 75 -12.31 3.84 31.64
N CYS A 76 -12.36 5.09 31.18
CA CYS A 76 -13.33 6.10 31.61
C CYS A 76 -13.58 7.12 30.50
N ALA A 77 -14.69 7.86 30.61
CA ALA A 77 -15.01 8.99 29.76
C ALA A 77 -15.76 10.07 30.55
N GLY A 78 -15.67 11.32 30.10
CA GLY A 78 -16.31 12.44 30.79
C GLY A 78 -16.24 13.75 30.03
N GLY A 79 -16.64 14.83 30.71
CA GLY A 79 -16.44 16.17 30.19
C GLY A 79 -16.79 17.26 31.19
N ALA A 80 -16.10 18.39 31.05
CA ALA A 80 -16.45 19.66 31.65
C ALA A 80 -17.49 20.38 30.78
N GLU A 81 -18.58 20.84 31.38
CA GLU A 81 -19.62 21.64 30.74
C GLU A 81 -19.73 23.04 31.34
N ARG A 82 -20.10 24.02 30.50
CA ARG A 82 -20.33 25.43 30.85
C ARG A 82 -19.08 26.14 31.41
N ILE A 83 -17.90 25.79 30.89
CA ILE A 83 -16.63 26.46 31.21
C ILE A 83 -16.79 27.99 31.01
N GLY A 84 -16.35 28.78 31.98
CA GLY A 84 -16.49 30.24 32.03
C GLY A 84 -17.89 30.74 32.43
N GLN A 85 -18.76 29.89 33.00
CA GLN A 85 -20.15 30.23 33.34
C GLN A 85 -20.56 29.68 34.72
N ARG A 86 -21.62 30.24 35.30
CA ARG A 86 -22.16 29.77 36.59
C ARG A 86 -22.80 28.38 36.46
N GLY A 87 -22.62 27.54 37.49
CA GLY A 87 -23.13 26.17 37.49
C GLY A 87 -22.41 25.28 36.45
N ALA A 88 -21.11 25.50 36.27
CA ALA A 88 -20.24 24.59 35.55
C ALA A 88 -20.06 23.28 36.32
N LEU A 89 -19.85 22.19 35.59
CA LEU A 89 -19.76 20.85 36.17
C LEU A 89 -18.83 19.95 35.37
N ILE A 90 -18.24 18.98 36.04
CA ILE A 90 -17.57 17.84 35.43
C ILE A 90 -18.47 16.63 35.60
N ALA A 91 -18.87 16.01 34.49
CA ALA A 91 -19.48 14.69 34.47
C ALA A 91 -18.40 13.65 34.14
N HIS A 92 -18.27 12.62 34.97
CA HIS A 92 -17.34 11.50 34.76
C HIS A 92 -18.12 10.18 34.74
N LYS A 93 -17.58 9.19 34.01
CA LYS A 93 -18.09 7.83 33.97
C LYS A 93 -16.93 6.84 33.86
N ASP A 94 -16.91 5.88 34.76
CA ASP A 94 -15.90 4.83 34.93
C ASP A 94 -16.60 3.47 35.14
N SER A 95 -15.86 2.47 35.64
CA SER A 95 -16.40 1.16 36.01
C SER A 95 -17.16 1.12 37.35
N ALA A 96 -17.07 2.17 38.18
CA ALA A 96 -17.78 2.30 39.45
C ALA A 96 -19.13 3.02 39.30
N GLY A 97 -19.30 3.86 38.27
CA GLY A 97 -20.58 4.45 37.89
C GLY A 97 -20.45 5.68 37.02
N SER A 98 -21.39 6.63 37.19
CA SER A 98 -21.23 8.00 36.71
C SER A 98 -21.47 8.97 37.84
N HIS A 99 -20.57 9.94 37.99
CA HIS A 99 -20.63 10.97 39.00
C HIS A 99 -20.58 12.37 38.36
N LYS A 100 -21.16 13.35 39.05
CA LYS A 100 -21.14 14.76 38.65
C LYS A 100 -20.60 15.59 39.80
N VAL A 101 -19.64 16.46 39.50
CA VAL A 101 -19.05 17.42 40.44
C VAL A 101 -19.37 18.81 39.92
N GLU A 102 -20.06 19.63 40.70
CA GLU A 102 -20.17 21.07 40.43
C GLU A 102 -18.84 21.73 40.80
N ALA A 103 -18.27 22.54 39.89
CA ALA A 103 -16.94 23.11 40.02
C ALA A 103 -16.86 24.48 39.34
N GLU A 104 -16.11 25.42 39.90
CA GLU A 104 -15.95 26.77 39.34
C GLU A 104 -14.87 26.77 38.24
N LEU A 105 -15.25 26.27 37.06
CA LEU A 105 -14.36 26.09 35.91
C LEU A 105 -14.21 27.40 35.11
N GLU A 106 -13.31 28.29 35.56
CA GLU A 106 -13.07 29.59 34.91
C GLU A 106 -12.53 29.50 33.48
N SER A 107 -11.73 28.47 33.18
CA SER A 107 -11.00 28.32 31.92
C SER A 107 -10.84 26.85 31.50
N HIS A 108 -10.45 26.60 30.25
CA HIS A 108 -10.06 25.26 29.78
C HIS A 108 -8.83 24.69 30.50
N GLU A 109 -7.99 25.57 31.07
CA GLU A 109 -6.81 25.21 31.86
C GLU A 109 -7.20 24.70 33.25
N HIS A 110 -8.09 25.41 33.95
CA HIS A 110 -8.70 24.90 35.18
C HIS A 110 -9.50 23.62 34.90
N ALA A 111 -10.32 23.60 33.85
CA ALA A 111 -11.11 22.41 33.49
C ALA A 111 -10.26 21.18 33.21
N LEU A 112 -9.14 21.29 32.48
CA LEU A 112 -8.26 20.14 32.25
C LEU A 112 -7.43 19.79 33.49
N SER A 113 -7.07 20.75 34.34
CA SER A 113 -6.37 20.49 35.61
C SER A 113 -7.24 19.70 36.60
N GLU A 114 -8.52 20.07 36.73
CA GLU A 114 -9.49 19.30 37.52
C GLU A 114 -9.74 17.90 36.95
N ILE A 115 -9.76 17.76 35.61
CA ILE A 115 -9.83 16.45 34.94
C ILE A 115 -8.58 15.61 35.26
N VAL A 116 -7.38 16.20 35.25
CA VAL A 116 -6.14 15.51 35.68
C VAL A 116 -6.26 15.08 37.15
N ALA A 117 -6.67 15.97 38.05
CA ALA A 117 -6.81 15.68 39.48
C ALA A 117 -7.81 14.54 39.77
N LEU A 118 -8.91 14.43 39.00
CA LEU A 118 -9.82 13.29 39.04
C LEU A 118 -9.12 12.00 38.55
N LEU A 119 -8.44 12.09 37.40
CA LEU A 119 -7.76 10.94 36.76
C LEU A 119 -6.61 10.37 37.62
N THR A 120 -5.90 11.21 38.38
CA THR A 120 -4.78 10.83 39.27
C THR A 120 -5.14 10.89 40.76
N SER A 121 -6.43 10.76 41.10
CA SER A 121 -6.87 10.66 42.50
C SER A 121 -6.57 9.26 43.08
N GLU A 122 -6.70 9.06 44.41
CA GLU A 122 -6.55 7.74 45.06
C GLU A 122 -7.52 6.66 44.51
N LYS A 123 -8.58 7.09 43.81
CA LYS A 123 -9.55 6.22 43.13
C LYS A 123 -9.56 6.41 41.60
N GLY A 124 -8.56 7.12 41.09
CA GLY A 124 -8.42 7.42 39.67
C GLY A 124 -7.93 6.21 38.86
N PRO A 125 -8.16 6.21 37.53
CA PRO A 125 -7.71 5.14 36.64
C PRO A 125 -6.20 5.09 36.36
N ILE A 126 -5.41 6.09 36.78
CA ILE A 126 -3.95 6.15 36.59
C ILE A 126 -3.25 6.74 37.82
N ASP A 127 -2.06 6.25 38.19
CA ASP A 127 -1.33 6.79 39.35
C ASP A 127 -0.68 8.16 39.08
N ASP A 128 -0.35 8.45 37.82
CA ASP A 128 0.38 9.65 37.38
C ASP A 128 0.17 9.92 35.87
N VAL A 129 0.32 11.19 35.46
CA VAL A 129 0.18 11.62 34.07
C VAL A 129 1.16 10.96 33.10
N SER A 130 2.32 10.48 33.55
CA SER A 130 3.27 9.74 32.70
C SER A 130 2.77 8.36 32.27
N GLN A 131 1.65 7.87 32.81
CA GLN A 131 0.97 6.68 32.30
C GLN A 131 0.20 6.95 30.98
N VAL A 132 -0.01 8.21 30.61
CA VAL A 132 -0.58 8.58 29.30
C VAL A 132 0.53 8.55 28.24
N ALA A 133 0.51 7.52 27.40
CA ALA A 133 1.50 7.29 26.35
C ALA A 133 1.32 8.19 25.12
N VAL A 134 0.11 8.70 24.88
CA VAL A 134 -0.22 9.65 23.80
C VAL A 134 -1.50 10.43 24.13
N VAL A 135 -1.59 11.70 23.69
CA VAL A 135 -2.85 12.48 23.71
C VAL A 135 -3.37 12.73 22.30
N GLY A 136 -4.53 12.16 21.95
CA GLY A 136 -5.25 12.44 20.71
C GLY A 136 -6.18 13.65 20.86
N HIS A 137 -6.08 14.60 19.94
CA HIS A 137 -6.89 15.83 19.90
C HIS A 137 -7.79 15.82 18.68
N ARG A 138 -9.12 15.96 18.87
CA ARG A 138 -10.03 16.24 17.77
C ARG A 138 -9.84 17.67 17.29
N VAL A 139 -9.57 17.85 16.00
CA VAL A 139 -9.48 19.15 15.33
C VAL A 139 -10.49 19.19 14.19
N VAL A 140 -11.28 20.27 14.10
CA VAL A 140 -12.36 20.32 13.11
C VAL A 140 -11.82 20.55 11.69
N HIS A 141 -10.84 21.45 11.50
CA HIS A 141 -10.33 21.80 10.17
C HIS A 141 -8.80 21.71 10.07
N GLY A 142 -8.29 20.77 9.26
CA GLY A 142 -6.86 20.64 8.91
C GLY A 142 -6.45 21.37 7.63
N GLY A 143 -7.43 21.82 6.83
CA GLY A 143 -7.19 22.40 5.50
C GLY A 143 -6.87 21.34 4.45
N ALA A 144 -6.34 21.76 3.30
CA ALA A 144 -5.84 20.84 2.28
C ALA A 144 -4.47 20.22 2.62
N VAL A 145 -3.85 20.65 3.74
CA VAL A 145 -2.48 20.29 4.14
C VAL A 145 -2.39 18.91 4.79
N TYR A 146 -3.39 18.52 5.61
CA TYR A 146 -3.35 17.28 6.37
C TYR A 146 -4.50 16.34 5.99
N SER A 147 -4.18 15.31 5.22
CA SER A 147 -5.09 14.22 4.84
C SER A 147 -5.07 13.01 5.81
N THR A 148 -4.28 13.08 6.87
CA THR A 148 -4.09 12.02 7.88
C THR A 148 -3.91 12.63 9.28
N PRO A 149 -4.03 11.84 10.35
CA PRO A 149 -3.53 12.22 11.67
C PRO A 149 -2.05 12.63 11.64
N VAL A 150 -1.66 13.59 12.48
CA VAL A 150 -0.25 14.06 12.58
C VAL A 150 0.16 14.32 14.03
N VAL A 151 1.40 14.01 14.38
CA VAL A 151 2.00 14.41 15.66
C VAL A 151 2.13 15.94 15.68
N ILE A 152 1.65 16.58 16.74
CA ILE A 152 1.55 18.04 16.85
C ILE A 152 2.92 18.64 17.17
N ASP A 153 3.38 19.52 16.28
CA ASP A 153 4.51 20.40 16.45
C ASP A 153 4.11 21.89 16.25
N ALA A 154 5.11 22.77 16.24
CA ALA A 154 4.91 24.20 16.03
C ALA A 154 4.51 24.59 14.60
N ALA A 155 4.54 23.69 13.61
CA ALA A 155 4.02 23.90 12.27
C ALA A 155 2.55 23.46 12.17
N VAL A 156 2.20 22.32 12.79
CA VAL A 156 0.81 21.85 12.94
C VAL A 156 -0.03 22.90 13.67
N GLU A 157 0.44 23.42 14.82
CA GLU A 157 -0.27 24.49 15.54
C GLU A 157 -0.52 25.73 14.67
N ARG A 158 0.51 26.22 13.95
CA ARG A 158 0.39 27.35 13.02
C ARG A 158 -0.59 27.07 11.87
N THR A 159 -0.66 25.83 11.40
CA THR A 159 -1.60 25.43 10.34
C THR A 159 -3.05 25.44 10.86
N ILE A 160 -3.28 24.93 12.08
CA ILE A 160 -4.61 24.97 12.74
C ILE A 160 -5.06 26.42 12.95
N GLU A 161 -4.12 27.29 13.35
CA GLU A 161 -4.31 28.73 13.54
C GLU A 161 -4.63 29.46 12.23
N GLN A 162 -3.92 29.15 11.13
CA GLN A 162 -4.21 29.66 9.79
C GLN A 162 -5.59 29.26 9.25
N HIS A 163 -6.11 28.09 9.64
CA HIS A 163 -7.43 27.61 9.20
C HIS A 163 -8.58 28.00 10.16
N ILE A 164 -8.32 28.84 11.17
CA ILE A 164 -9.38 29.44 12.01
C ILE A 164 -10.50 30.10 11.17
N PRO A 165 -10.24 30.84 10.07
CA PRO A 165 -11.31 31.44 9.26
C PRO A 165 -12.32 30.44 8.66
N LEU A 166 -11.92 29.17 8.45
CA LEU A 166 -12.81 28.12 7.93
C LEU A 166 -13.59 27.39 9.03
N ALA A 167 -13.11 27.43 10.28
CA ALA A 167 -13.78 26.84 11.44
C ALA A 167 -13.72 27.74 12.69
N PRO A 168 -14.23 28.99 12.63
CA PRO A 168 -13.95 30.03 13.64
C PRO A 168 -14.54 29.74 15.02
N LEU A 169 -15.57 28.89 15.10
CA LEU A 169 -16.18 28.46 16.36
C LEU A 169 -15.54 27.19 16.97
N HIS A 170 -14.56 26.58 16.29
CA HIS A 170 -14.02 25.27 16.68
C HIS A 170 -12.49 25.24 16.75
N ASN A 171 -11.78 25.60 15.67
CA ASN A 171 -10.32 25.54 15.62
C ASN A 171 -9.63 26.34 16.76
N PRO A 172 -10.11 27.54 17.18
CA PRO A 172 -9.54 28.24 18.34
C PRO A 172 -9.64 27.45 19.66
N ALA A 173 -10.77 26.77 19.89
CA ALA A 173 -10.98 25.96 21.09
C ALA A 173 -10.15 24.67 21.03
N ASN A 174 -10.03 24.04 19.86
CA ASN A 174 -9.16 22.89 19.64
C ASN A 174 -7.69 23.28 19.92
N LEU A 175 -7.21 24.40 19.38
CA LEU A 175 -5.85 24.90 19.56
C LEU A 175 -5.54 25.31 21.01
N LEU A 176 -6.52 25.88 21.73
CA LEU A 176 -6.40 26.12 23.17
C LEU A 176 -6.26 24.81 23.95
N GLY A 177 -7.11 23.81 23.68
CA GLY A 177 -7.03 22.48 24.30
C GLY A 177 -5.69 21.78 24.05
N ILE A 178 -5.15 21.90 22.83
CA ILE A 178 -3.81 21.43 22.46
C ILE A 178 -2.73 22.13 23.30
N ARG A 179 -2.73 23.47 23.33
CA ARG A 179 -1.71 24.27 24.02
C ARG A 179 -1.71 24.08 25.54
N VAL A 180 -2.89 23.89 26.16
CA VAL A 180 -3.01 23.56 27.58
C VAL A 180 -2.53 22.13 27.85
N ALA A 181 -3.04 21.14 27.11
CA ALA A 181 -2.72 19.74 27.38
C ALA A 181 -1.22 19.43 27.25
N ARG A 182 -0.52 20.10 26.31
CA ARG A 182 0.94 19.97 26.11
C ARG A 182 1.79 20.46 27.29
N GLN A 183 1.21 21.24 28.21
CA GLN A 183 1.87 21.66 29.45
C GLN A 183 1.70 20.62 30.57
N LEU A 184 0.63 19.82 30.52
CA LEU A 184 0.26 18.85 31.56
C LEU A 184 0.74 17.43 31.26
N PHE A 185 0.79 17.02 29.98
CA PHE A 185 1.12 15.66 29.55
C PHE A 185 2.46 15.59 28.79
N PRO A 186 3.54 15.04 29.38
CA PRO A 186 4.87 14.99 28.76
C PRO A 186 5.03 13.80 27.79
N CYS A 187 4.12 13.66 26.83
CA CYS A 187 4.12 12.59 25.82
C CYS A 187 3.82 13.16 24.41
N PRO A 188 3.75 12.34 23.34
CA PRO A 188 3.32 12.81 22.03
C PRO A 188 1.85 13.26 22.05
N HIS A 189 1.56 14.36 21.36
CA HIS A 189 0.19 14.80 21.08
C HIS A 189 -0.08 14.61 19.59
N VAL A 190 -1.28 14.15 19.21
CA VAL A 190 -1.67 13.93 17.81
C VAL A 190 -2.93 14.72 17.48
N ALA A 191 -2.95 15.43 16.36
CA ALA A 191 -4.15 16.03 15.80
C ALA A 191 -4.83 15.03 14.87
N VAL A 192 -6.11 14.75 15.12
CA VAL A 192 -7.00 13.95 14.27
C VAL A 192 -8.04 14.89 13.69
N PHE A 193 -8.05 15.02 12.37
CA PHE A 193 -8.88 16.01 11.67
C PHE A 193 -10.19 15.41 11.16
N ASP A 194 -11.33 16.02 11.51
CA ASP A 194 -12.66 15.65 10.98
C ASP A 194 -12.76 15.76 9.43
N THR A 195 -11.82 16.49 8.84
CA THR A 195 -11.65 16.75 7.40
C THR A 195 -10.78 15.71 6.68
N ALA A 196 -10.01 14.87 7.39
CA ALA A 196 -9.00 13.98 6.79
C ALA A 196 -9.60 12.88 5.89
N PHE A 197 -10.66 12.20 6.34
CA PHE A 197 -11.36 11.14 5.59
C PHE A 197 -11.82 11.59 4.19
N HIS A 198 -12.15 12.87 4.06
CA HIS A 198 -12.68 13.48 2.84
C HIS A 198 -11.59 13.96 1.87
N ALA A 199 -10.32 13.89 2.24
CA ALA A 199 -9.20 14.26 1.37
C ALA A 199 -9.01 13.33 0.15
N SER A 200 -9.74 12.22 0.08
CA SER A 200 -9.83 11.35 -1.11
C SER A 200 -10.81 11.83 -2.18
N ILE A 201 -11.71 12.77 -1.86
CA ILE A 201 -12.74 13.26 -2.79
C ILE A 201 -12.06 13.84 -4.06
N PRO A 202 -12.54 13.51 -5.28
CA PRO A 202 -11.98 14.01 -6.53
C PRO A 202 -12.42 15.45 -6.85
N ALA A 203 -11.66 16.14 -7.71
CA ALA A 203 -11.88 17.55 -8.04
C ALA A 203 -13.30 17.89 -8.49
N HIS A 204 -13.92 17.05 -9.32
CA HIS A 204 -15.29 17.25 -9.79
C HIS A 204 -16.39 17.10 -8.71
N ASN A 205 -16.03 16.66 -7.49
CA ASN A 205 -16.92 16.60 -6.33
C ASN A 205 -16.58 17.66 -5.26
N TYR A 206 -15.32 18.11 -5.16
CA TYR A 206 -14.93 19.15 -4.19
C TYR A 206 -14.94 20.59 -4.73
N MET A 207 -14.81 20.79 -6.03
CA MET A 207 -14.87 22.12 -6.63
C MET A 207 -16.30 22.64 -6.64
N TYR A 208 -16.49 23.87 -6.17
CA TYR A 208 -17.72 24.61 -6.43
C TYR A 208 -17.69 25.22 -7.84
N ALA A 209 -18.86 25.47 -8.42
CA ALA A 209 -19.00 26.19 -9.69
C ALA A 209 -18.81 27.71 -9.49
N LEU A 210 -17.61 28.09 -9.06
CA LEU A 210 -17.15 29.45 -8.77
C LEU A 210 -15.85 29.72 -9.54
N PRO A 211 -15.39 30.99 -9.64
CA PRO A 211 -14.09 31.31 -10.22
C PRO A 211 -12.95 30.55 -9.52
N SER A 212 -12.05 29.96 -10.31
CA SER A 212 -10.98 29.05 -9.83
C SER A 212 -10.01 29.73 -8.86
N GLU A 213 -9.82 31.04 -9.00
CA GLU A 213 -9.00 31.87 -8.13
C GLU A 213 -9.43 31.76 -6.65
N LEU A 214 -10.74 31.56 -6.38
CA LEU A 214 -11.22 31.33 -5.01
C LEU A 214 -10.79 29.98 -4.44
N HIS A 215 -10.61 28.95 -5.28
CA HIS A 215 -9.98 27.70 -4.85
C HIS A 215 -8.47 27.88 -4.66
N ASP A 216 -7.81 28.49 -5.65
CA ASP A 216 -6.35 28.49 -5.76
C ASP A 216 -5.69 29.46 -4.76
N ASP A 217 -6.23 30.67 -4.58
CA ASP A 217 -5.69 31.69 -3.66
C ASP A 217 -6.29 31.59 -2.24
N HIS A 218 -7.48 31.02 -2.08
CA HIS A 218 -8.26 31.08 -0.82
C HIS A 218 -8.75 29.71 -0.31
N GLY A 219 -8.49 28.62 -1.04
CA GLY A 219 -8.87 27.27 -0.60
C GLY A 219 -10.37 27.03 -0.51
N VAL A 220 -11.20 27.72 -1.31
CA VAL A 220 -12.66 27.56 -1.35
C VAL A 220 -13.05 26.27 -2.08
N ARG A 221 -13.45 25.25 -1.31
CA ARG A 221 -13.82 23.91 -1.76
C ARG A 221 -14.65 23.18 -0.71
N ARG A 222 -15.23 22.05 -1.11
CA ARG A 222 -15.71 21.03 -0.16
C ARG A 222 -14.52 20.50 0.66
N TYR A 223 -14.66 20.52 1.98
CA TYR A 223 -13.77 19.80 2.89
C TYR A 223 -14.51 18.67 3.62
N GLY A 224 -15.77 18.86 4.02
CA GLY A 224 -16.55 17.84 4.71
C GLY A 224 -16.12 17.61 6.17
N PHE A 225 -17.02 17.06 7.00
CA PHE A 225 -16.77 16.85 8.43
C PHE A 225 -17.31 15.49 8.89
N HIS A 226 -17.23 15.20 10.19
CA HIS A 226 -17.50 13.87 10.79
C HIS A 226 -16.64 12.73 10.19
N GLY A 227 -15.52 13.04 9.53
CA GLY A 227 -14.60 12.03 8.96
C GLY A 227 -14.08 11.03 9.99
N THR A 228 -13.88 11.48 11.23
CA THR A 228 -13.58 10.65 12.41
C THR A 228 -14.61 9.54 12.65
N SER A 229 -15.90 9.88 12.51
CA SER A 229 -17.04 8.95 12.62
C SER A 229 -17.14 8.04 11.39
N TYR A 230 -16.99 8.58 10.18
CA TYR A 230 -17.02 7.77 8.96
C TYR A 230 -15.90 6.73 8.88
N THR A 231 -14.68 7.08 9.30
CA THR A 231 -13.53 6.17 9.42
C THR A 231 -13.87 4.99 10.35
N TYR A 232 -14.45 5.26 11.51
CA TYR A 232 -14.87 4.25 12.47
C TYR A 232 -15.98 3.35 11.91
N VAL A 233 -17.05 3.96 11.40
CA VAL A 233 -18.25 3.24 10.94
C VAL A 233 -17.98 2.40 9.68
N LEU A 234 -17.10 2.86 8.77
CA LEU A 234 -16.59 2.05 7.67
C LEU A 234 -15.90 0.77 8.19
N GLN A 235 -15.00 0.90 9.17
CA GLN A 235 -14.26 -0.24 9.74
C GLN A 235 -15.14 -1.20 10.54
N GLN A 236 -16.19 -0.71 11.22
CA GLN A 236 -17.17 -1.59 11.87
C GLN A 236 -18.11 -2.27 10.87
N THR A 237 -18.52 -1.56 9.81
CA THR A 237 -19.31 -2.15 8.71
C THR A 237 -18.53 -3.25 8.00
N ALA A 238 -17.24 -3.04 7.70
CA ALA A 238 -16.35 -4.05 7.14
C ALA A 238 -16.31 -5.34 7.99
N LYS A 239 -16.14 -5.20 9.31
CA LYS A 239 -16.18 -6.34 10.25
C LYS A 239 -17.52 -7.06 10.27
N LEU A 240 -18.64 -6.33 10.28
CA LEU A 240 -20.00 -6.89 10.26
C LEU A 240 -20.35 -7.58 8.94
N LEU A 241 -19.82 -7.09 7.81
CA LEU A 241 -19.98 -7.69 6.48
C LEU A 241 -18.97 -8.81 6.18
N HIS A 242 -18.00 -9.02 7.07
CA HIS A 242 -16.89 -9.97 6.90
C HIS A 242 -16.09 -9.78 5.60
N ARG A 243 -15.96 -8.53 5.14
CA ARG A 243 -15.22 -8.12 3.93
C ARG A 243 -14.21 -7.00 4.24
N PRO A 244 -13.10 -6.89 3.50
CA PRO A 244 -12.18 -5.75 3.59
C PRO A 244 -12.91 -4.42 3.35
N ALA A 245 -12.50 -3.35 4.04
CA ALA A 245 -13.11 -2.03 3.86
C ALA A 245 -12.89 -1.49 2.44
N GLU A 246 -11.76 -1.86 1.84
CA GLU A 246 -11.28 -1.51 0.51
C GLU A 246 -12.14 -2.12 -0.61
N GLU A 247 -12.98 -3.12 -0.30
CA GLU A 247 -13.92 -3.74 -1.24
C GLU A 247 -15.32 -3.13 -1.18
N LEU A 248 -15.61 -2.21 -0.25
CA LEU A 248 -16.96 -1.77 0.05
C LEU A 248 -17.35 -0.43 -0.59
N ASN A 249 -18.53 -0.42 -1.21
CA ASN A 249 -19.25 0.79 -1.61
C ASN A 249 -20.39 1.06 -0.61
N LEU A 250 -20.30 2.15 0.15
CA LEU A 250 -21.23 2.46 1.24
C LEU A 250 -21.83 3.85 1.11
N ILE A 251 -23.07 4.00 1.60
CA ILE A 251 -23.67 5.31 1.86
C ILE A 251 -23.77 5.47 3.37
N LEU A 252 -22.98 6.39 3.95
CA LEU A 252 -22.87 6.58 5.40
C LEU A 252 -23.69 7.82 5.83
N LEU A 253 -24.62 7.63 6.77
CA LEU A 253 -25.51 8.67 7.28
C LEU A 253 -25.22 8.94 8.76
N HIS A 254 -24.40 9.95 9.06
CA HIS A 254 -24.21 10.45 10.42
C HIS A 254 -25.32 11.45 10.72
N LEU A 255 -26.33 11.04 11.48
CA LEU A 255 -27.50 11.85 11.80
C LEU A 255 -27.49 12.19 13.30
N GLY A 256 -27.20 13.45 13.62
CA GLY A 256 -27.17 14.00 14.98
C GLY A 256 -27.66 15.44 15.02
N ASN A 257 -27.24 16.22 16.02
CA ASN A 257 -27.55 17.66 16.08
C ASN A 257 -26.85 18.42 14.93
N GLY A 258 -25.60 18.06 14.62
CA GLY A 258 -25.06 18.16 13.26
C GLY A 258 -25.35 16.87 12.49
N ALA A 259 -25.61 16.96 11.19
CA ALA A 259 -25.94 15.79 10.37
C ALA A 259 -25.31 15.89 8.98
N SER A 260 -24.77 14.78 8.47
CA SER A 260 -24.17 14.71 7.14
C SER A 260 -24.26 13.31 6.53
N MET A 261 -24.12 13.25 5.22
CA MET A 261 -23.96 12.00 4.46
C MET A 261 -22.60 11.94 3.77
N ALA A 262 -22.09 10.74 3.52
CA ALA A 262 -20.94 10.50 2.66
C ALA A 262 -21.19 9.31 1.73
N ALA A 263 -20.74 9.43 0.49
CA ALA A 263 -20.61 8.31 -0.44
C ALA A 263 -19.18 7.76 -0.34
N VAL A 264 -19.04 6.46 -0.16
CA VAL A 264 -17.77 5.74 -0.09
C VAL A 264 -17.74 4.74 -1.25
N ARG A 265 -16.65 4.74 -2.02
CA ARG A 265 -16.41 3.79 -3.12
C ARG A 265 -15.11 3.06 -2.85
N ARG A 266 -15.13 1.73 -2.76
CA ARG A 266 -13.96 0.89 -2.44
C ARG A 266 -13.16 1.41 -1.23
N GLY A 267 -13.87 1.65 -0.13
CA GLY A 267 -13.29 2.11 1.14
C GLY A 267 -12.82 3.56 1.22
N VAL A 268 -12.87 4.34 0.13
CA VAL A 268 -12.46 5.77 0.14
C VAL A 268 -13.63 6.72 -0.08
N GLY A 269 -13.59 7.89 0.57
CA GLY A 269 -14.61 8.93 0.44
C GLY A 269 -14.65 9.50 -0.98
N LEU A 270 -15.80 9.33 -1.64
CA LEU A 270 -16.08 9.80 -3.00
C LEU A 270 -16.77 11.18 -2.98
N ASP A 271 -17.68 11.42 -2.04
CA ASP A 271 -18.40 12.69 -1.89
C ASP A 271 -19.01 12.83 -0.48
N THR A 272 -19.36 14.05 -0.05
CA THR A 272 -20.00 14.30 1.26
C THR A 272 -20.88 15.56 1.28
N SER A 273 -21.96 15.55 2.07
CA SER A 273 -22.98 16.60 2.03
C SER A 273 -22.54 17.92 2.65
N MET A 274 -21.59 17.89 3.59
CA MET A 274 -21.03 19.11 4.17
C MET A 274 -19.95 19.71 3.25
N GLY A 275 -19.81 21.02 3.29
CA GLY A 275 -19.10 21.82 2.31
C GLY A 275 -17.74 22.32 2.76
N LEU A 276 -17.47 23.59 2.44
CA LEU A 276 -16.43 24.43 3.03
C LEU A 276 -16.59 24.55 4.56
N THR A 277 -17.83 24.52 5.04
CA THR A 277 -18.17 24.61 6.46
C THR A 277 -19.25 23.57 6.83
N PRO A 278 -19.47 23.28 8.12
CA PRO A 278 -20.52 22.36 8.59
C PRO A 278 -21.98 22.86 8.41
N LEU A 279 -22.22 23.85 7.54
CA LEU A 279 -23.55 24.43 7.26
C LEU A 279 -24.25 23.76 6.05
N GLU A 280 -23.50 23.37 5.03
CA GLU A 280 -24.04 22.71 3.82
C GLU A 280 -24.56 21.29 4.14
N GLY A 281 -25.50 20.80 3.34
CA GLY A 281 -26.02 19.44 3.43
C GLY A 281 -27.40 19.35 4.09
N LEU A 282 -27.47 18.49 5.11
CA LEU A 282 -28.73 18.11 5.74
C LEU A 282 -29.34 19.22 6.59
N VAL A 283 -30.64 19.09 6.88
CA VAL A 283 -31.29 19.85 7.96
C VAL A 283 -30.69 19.40 9.29
N MET A 284 -30.37 20.34 10.16
CA MET A 284 -29.69 20.10 11.45
C MET A 284 -30.48 20.73 12.60
N GLY A 285 -30.04 20.52 13.85
CA GLY A 285 -30.72 21.03 15.04
C GLY A 285 -30.85 22.56 15.04
N THR A 286 -29.79 23.29 14.67
CA THR A 286 -29.80 24.77 14.55
C THR A 286 -29.31 25.31 13.20
N ARG A 287 -28.87 24.43 12.28
CA ARG A 287 -28.36 24.84 10.96
C ARG A 287 -29.34 24.55 9.84
N ALA A 288 -29.31 25.40 8.81
CA ALA A 288 -30.26 25.35 7.69
C ALA A 288 -30.10 24.14 6.75
N GLY A 289 -28.87 23.62 6.57
CA GLY A 289 -28.54 22.76 5.43
C GLY A 289 -28.41 23.58 4.13
N ASP A 290 -28.50 22.94 2.96
CA ASP A 290 -28.46 23.69 1.70
C ASP A 290 -29.66 24.68 1.59
N VAL A 291 -29.36 25.94 1.31
CA VAL A 291 -30.33 26.98 0.94
C VAL A 291 -29.92 27.57 -0.40
N ASP A 292 -30.85 28.21 -1.12
CA ASP A 292 -30.50 29.02 -2.28
C ASP A 292 -29.55 30.16 -1.85
N ALA A 293 -28.40 30.28 -2.51
CA ALA A 293 -27.42 31.32 -2.24
C ALA A 293 -28.03 32.73 -2.38
N GLY A 294 -29.00 32.91 -3.28
CA GLY A 294 -29.75 34.15 -3.47
C GLY A 294 -30.48 34.62 -2.20
N VAL A 295 -30.85 33.72 -1.28
CA VAL A 295 -31.46 34.07 0.00
C VAL A 295 -30.52 34.96 0.83
N THR A 296 -29.22 34.70 0.82
CA THR A 296 -28.25 35.53 1.57
C THR A 296 -28.22 36.97 1.05
N THR A 297 -28.25 37.14 -0.28
CA THR A 297 -28.30 38.45 -0.94
C THR A 297 -29.64 39.14 -0.70
N PHE A 298 -30.75 38.40 -0.67
CA PHE A 298 -32.07 38.93 -0.35
C PHE A 298 -32.14 39.44 1.10
N LEU A 299 -31.71 38.64 2.07
CA LEU A 299 -31.66 39.02 3.50
C LEU A 299 -30.82 40.29 3.72
N ALA A 300 -29.66 40.39 3.07
CA ALA A 300 -28.80 41.57 3.15
C ALA A 300 -29.44 42.80 2.50
N SER A 301 -29.82 42.70 1.22
CA SER A 301 -30.19 43.86 0.41
C SER A 301 -31.62 44.37 0.65
N HIS A 302 -32.54 43.50 1.08
CA HIS A 302 -33.96 43.83 1.25
C HIS A 302 -34.41 43.88 2.71
N LEU A 303 -33.80 43.07 3.59
CA LEU A 303 -34.12 43.06 5.03
C LEU A 303 -33.03 43.67 5.92
N GLY A 304 -31.91 44.13 5.35
CA GLY A 304 -30.86 44.87 6.07
C GLY A 304 -30.00 44.04 7.01
N TYR A 305 -29.93 42.71 6.82
CA TYR A 305 -29.11 41.84 7.66
C TYR A 305 -27.61 42.00 7.32
N SER A 306 -26.75 42.11 8.35
CA SER A 306 -25.30 42.05 8.16
C SER A 306 -24.82 40.61 7.87
N ALA A 307 -23.57 40.46 7.41
CA ALA A 307 -22.98 39.14 7.15
C ALA A 307 -22.95 38.25 8.41
N GLU A 308 -22.63 38.83 9.58
CA GLU A 308 -22.62 38.12 10.86
C GLU A 308 -24.05 37.78 11.32
N ALA A 309 -25.04 38.63 11.00
CA ALA A 309 -26.44 38.33 11.28
C ALA A 309 -26.95 37.17 10.41
N ILE A 310 -26.52 37.08 9.14
CA ILE A 310 -26.85 35.97 8.23
C ILE A 310 -26.16 34.68 8.67
N ASP A 311 -24.86 34.69 9.01
CA ASP A 311 -24.19 33.51 9.56
C ASP A 311 -24.89 33.03 10.84
N LYS A 312 -25.13 33.93 11.80
CA LYS A 312 -25.82 33.60 13.05
C LYS A 312 -27.22 33.03 12.80
N LEU A 313 -27.97 33.58 11.87
CA LEU A 313 -29.28 33.07 11.46
C LEU A 313 -29.15 31.62 10.95
N LEU A 314 -28.27 31.40 9.97
CA LEU A 314 -28.10 30.12 9.28
C LEU A 314 -27.44 29.02 10.13
N ASN A 315 -26.56 29.38 11.07
CA ASN A 315 -25.84 28.44 11.95
C ASN A 315 -26.51 28.20 13.32
N LYS A 316 -27.27 29.17 13.86
CA LYS A 316 -27.76 29.14 15.26
C LYS A 316 -29.26 29.32 15.43
N GLN A 317 -30.00 29.73 14.41
CA GLN A 317 -31.43 30.06 14.51
C GLN A 317 -32.30 29.36 13.43
N SER A 318 -31.68 28.52 12.60
CA SER A 318 -32.32 27.80 11.49
C SER A 318 -32.53 26.32 11.82
N GLY A 319 -32.77 25.47 10.82
CA GLY A 319 -32.94 24.03 11.01
C GLY A 319 -34.20 23.69 11.80
N LEU A 320 -34.17 22.61 12.58
CA LEU A 320 -35.29 22.19 13.44
C LEU A 320 -35.72 23.32 14.39
N LEU A 321 -34.76 24.02 15.00
CA LEU A 321 -35.04 25.15 15.90
C LEU A 321 -35.84 26.26 15.21
N GLY A 322 -35.44 26.65 14.00
CA GLY A 322 -36.13 27.67 13.20
C GLY A 322 -37.50 27.24 12.69
N MET A 323 -37.72 25.94 12.48
CA MET A 323 -38.98 25.40 11.94
C MET A 323 -40.04 25.07 13.00
N CYS A 324 -39.65 24.58 14.18
CA CYS A 324 -40.59 24.08 15.20
C CYS A 324 -40.20 24.40 16.66
N GLY A 325 -39.26 25.35 16.86
CA GLY A 325 -38.90 25.89 18.17
C GLY A 325 -38.11 24.93 19.07
N THR A 326 -37.52 23.86 18.53
CA THR A 326 -36.59 22.98 19.26
C THR A 326 -35.54 22.38 18.32
N SER A 327 -34.30 22.27 18.81
CA SER A 327 -33.18 21.65 18.07
C SER A 327 -33.04 20.15 18.28
N ASP A 328 -33.83 19.55 19.18
CA ASP A 328 -33.78 18.12 19.50
C ASP A 328 -34.85 17.33 18.71
N MET A 329 -34.41 16.41 17.86
CA MET A 329 -35.30 15.56 17.05
C MET A 329 -36.24 14.69 17.90
N ARG A 330 -35.86 14.30 19.14
CA ARG A 330 -36.75 13.52 20.02
C ARG A 330 -37.96 14.35 20.42
N SER A 331 -37.74 15.62 20.77
CA SER A 331 -38.79 16.62 21.01
C SER A 331 -39.60 16.94 19.75
N VAL A 332 -38.97 17.02 18.56
CA VAL A 332 -39.71 17.17 17.29
C VAL A 332 -40.64 15.99 17.05
N LYS A 333 -40.16 14.75 17.20
CA LYS A 333 -40.97 13.54 17.03
C LYS A 333 -42.14 13.52 18.02
N ALA A 334 -41.86 13.71 19.31
CA ALA A 334 -42.91 13.68 20.34
C ALA A 334 -44.01 14.74 20.12
N LYS A 335 -43.67 15.92 19.57
CA LYS A 335 -44.64 16.94 19.12
C LYS A 335 -45.39 16.53 17.85
N ALA A 336 -44.70 15.96 16.87
CA ALA A 336 -45.30 15.52 15.62
C ALA A 336 -46.32 14.38 15.85
N ASP A 337 -46.00 13.44 16.74
CA ASP A 337 -46.89 12.37 17.22
C ASP A 337 -48.17 12.94 17.90
N GLN A 338 -48.09 14.15 18.46
CA GLN A 338 -49.21 14.90 19.07
C GLN A 338 -49.96 15.79 18.08
N GLY A 339 -49.60 15.78 16.79
CA GLY A 339 -50.27 16.57 15.74
C GLY A 339 -49.72 18.00 15.53
N ASP A 340 -48.59 18.36 16.12
CA ASP A 340 -47.97 19.69 15.95
C ASP A 340 -47.50 19.89 14.49
N ALA A 341 -48.28 20.66 13.71
CA ALA A 341 -48.01 20.86 12.29
C ALA A 341 -46.61 21.41 11.96
N PRO A 342 -46.02 22.37 12.73
CA PRO A 342 -44.62 22.77 12.55
C PRO A 342 -43.62 21.63 12.71
N SER A 343 -43.78 20.77 13.74
CA SER A 343 -42.89 19.62 13.96
C SER A 343 -43.07 18.52 12.90
N ILE A 344 -44.31 18.26 12.45
CA ILE A 344 -44.57 17.36 11.32
C ILE A 344 -43.87 17.86 10.05
N LEU A 345 -43.95 19.17 9.77
CA LEU A 345 -43.28 19.78 8.63
C LEU A 345 -41.74 19.73 8.75
N ALA A 346 -41.19 20.04 9.92
CA ALA A 346 -39.75 19.97 10.19
C ALA A 346 -39.19 18.54 9.99
N ARG A 347 -39.92 17.52 10.48
CA ARG A 347 -39.56 16.11 10.26
C ARG A 347 -39.60 15.75 8.77
N ARG A 348 -40.68 16.07 8.05
CA ARG A 348 -40.82 15.78 6.61
C ARG A 348 -39.75 16.45 5.76
N VAL A 349 -39.44 17.73 6.01
CA VAL A 349 -38.37 18.45 5.29
C VAL A 349 -36.99 17.87 5.59
N THR A 350 -36.77 17.32 6.78
CA THR A 350 -35.54 16.58 7.13
C THR A 350 -35.44 15.26 6.35
N ILE A 351 -36.51 14.46 6.31
CA ILE A 351 -36.59 13.19 5.58
C ILE A 351 -36.36 13.40 4.08
N GLU A 352 -37.03 14.38 3.46
CA GLU A 352 -36.86 14.68 2.04
C GLU A 352 -35.46 15.19 1.71
N ARG A 353 -34.81 15.95 2.62
CA ARG A 353 -33.40 16.34 2.45
C ARG A 353 -32.47 15.13 2.45
N ILE A 354 -32.69 14.17 3.34
CA ILE A 354 -31.92 12.91 3.38
C ILE A 354 -32.18 12.08 2.12
N ARG A 355 -33.44 11.93 1.69
CA ARG A 355 -33.82 11.19 0.47
C ARG A 355 -33.20 11.78 -0.80
N LYS A 356 -33.09 13.11 -0.91
CA LYS A 356 -32.36 13.78 -2.01
C LYS A 356 -30.88 13.38 -2.05
N TYR A 357 -30.18 13.44 -0.91
CA TYR A 357 -28.76 13.04 -0.85
C TYR A 357 -28.57 11.53 -1.05
N LEU A 358 -29.48 10.69 -0.54
CA LEU A 358 -29.48 9.24 -0.78
C LEU A 358 -29.60 8.93 -2.28
N GLY A 359 -30.55 9.53 -2.99
CA GLY A 359 -30.71 9.37 -4.44
C GLY A 359 -29.48 9.82 -5.23
N ALA A 360 -28.89 10.96 -4.85
CA ALA A 360 -27.65 11.45 -5.46
C ALA A 360 -26.47 10.49 -5.25
N TYR A 361 -26.36 9.85 -4.08
CA TYR A 361 -25.26 8.95 -3.75
C TYR A 361 -25.44 7.53 -4.28
N LEU A 362 -26.68 7.05 -4.42
CA LEU A 362 -26.98 5.85 -5.21
C LEU A 362 -26.52 6.02 -6.66
N LEU A 363 -26.79 7.18 -7.28
CA LEU A 363 -26.33 7.49 -8.63
C LEU A 363 -24.80 7.67 -8.71
N LYS A 364 -24.17 8.35 -7.73
CA LYS A 364 -22.70 8.46 -7.66
C LYS A 364 -21.98 7.15 -7.34
N LEU A 365 -22.68 6.11 -6.91
CA LEU A 365 -22.17 4.75 -6.79
C LEU A 365 -22.70 3.83 -7.90
N GLU A 366 -23.32 4.40 -8.95
CA GLU A 366 -23.75 3.68 -10.16
C GLU A 366 -24.75 2.52 -9.87
N GLY A 367 -25.40 2.55 -8.71
CA GLY A 367 -26.26 1.47 -8.18
C GLY A 367 -25.51 0.36 -7.41
N ASP A 368 -24.19 0.31 -7.50
CA ASP A 368 -23.32 -0.67 -6.83
C ASP A 368 -23.05 -0.23 -5.37
N VAL A 369 -23.96 -0.61 -4.46
CA VAL A 369 -23.90 -0.22 -3.03
C VAL A 369 -24.13 -1.44 -2.15
N ASP A 370 -23.14 -1.80 -1.32
CA ASP A 370 -23.22 -2.92 -0.39
C ASP A 370 -24.19 -2.62 0.78
N ALA A 371 -24.07 -1.42 1.37
CA ALA A 371 -24.92 -1.01 2.49
C ALA A 371 -25.15 0.50 2.60
N ILE A 372 -26.35 0.84 3.06
CA ILE A 372 -26.74 2.13 3.62
C ILE A 372 -26.61 2.03 5.14
N VAL A 373 -25.77 2.85 5.75
CA VAL A 373 -25.39 2.74 7.16
C VAL A 373 -25.83 3.96 7.95
N PHE A 374 -26.73 3.77 8.91
CA PHE A 374 -27.19 4.80 9.83
C PHE A 374 -26.35 4.83 11.10
N THR A 375 -25.90 6.02 11.49
CA THR A 375 -25.08 6.27 12.68
C THR A 375 -25.39 7.64 13.30
N GLY A 376 -24.84 7.93 14.48
CA GLY A 376 -25.08 9.16 15.22
C GLY A 376 -26.41 9.15 16.00
N GLY A 377 -26.56 10.06 16.95
CA GLY A 377 -27.60 10.00 17.98
C GLY A 377 -29.06 10.01 17.49
N ILE A 378 -29.34 10.44 16.26
CA ILE A 378 -30.65 10.26 15.60
C ILE A 378 -30.65 8.95 14.79
N GLY A 379 -29.63 8.72 13.95
CA GLY A 379 -29.57 7.55 13.05
C GLY A 379 -29.56 6.21 13.79
N GLU A 380 -28.99 6.16 14.99
CA GLU A 380 -28.99 5.00 15.88
C GLU A 380 -30.36 4.78 16.56
N ASN A 381 -31.07 5.84 16.93
CA ASN A 381 -32.19 5.77 17.88
C ASN A 381 -33.59 5.99 17.26
N ASP A 382 -33.70 6.74 16.16
CA ASP A 382 -34.98 7.03 15.50
C ASP A 382 -35.29 5.98 14.42
N ALA A 383 -35.79 4.83 14.85
CA ALA A 383 -36.15 3.72 13.96
C ALA A 383 -37.20 4.13 12.91
N GLU A 384 -38.15 4.97 13.28
CA GLU A 384 -39.19 5.46 12.38
C GLU A 384 -38.59 6.34 11.27
N LEU A 385 -37.62 7.21 11.59
CA LEU A 385 -36.93 8.03 10.58
C LEU A 385 -36.16 7.18 9.59
N ARG A 386 -35.51 6.10 10.02
CA ARG A 386 -34.87 5.14 9.10
C ARG A 386 -35.89 4.53 8.13
N GLN A 387 -37.05 4.14 8.65
CA GLN A 387 -38.12 3.53 7.86
C GLN A 387 -38.76 4.53 6.87
N GLU A 388 -38.99 5.77 7.28
CA GLU A 388 -39.48 6.86 6.42
C GLU A 388 -38.44 7.24 5.34
N VAL A 389 -37.16 7.33 5.69
CA VAL A 389 -36.06 7.60 4.72
C VAL A 389 -35.98 6.51 3.66
N CYS A 390 -36.14 5.24 4.03
CA CYS A 390 -36.10 4.11 3.10
C CYS A 390 -37.46 3.74 2.46
N ALA A 391 -38.53 4.49 2.73
CA ALA A 391 -39.87 4.19 2.21
C ALA A 391 -39.95 4.25 0.67
N ASP A 392 -40.70 3.32 0.07
CA ASP A 392 -40.93 3.18 -1.38
C ASP A 392 -39.68 2.94 -2.25
N LEU A 393 -38.52 2.67 -1.65
CA LEU A 393 -37.26 2.46 -2.38
C LEU A 393 -36.98 0.99 -2.78
N THR A 394 -37.96 0.07 -2.62
CA THR A 394 -37.80 -1.37 -2.91
C THR A 394 -37.34 -1.65 -4.36
N ARG A 395 -37.72 -0.80 -5.32
CA ARG A 395 -37.28 -0.90 -6.72
C ARG A 395 -35.78 -0.60 -6.93
N PHE A 396 -35.14 0.04 -5.97
CA PHE A 396 -33.70 0.31 -5.93
C PHE A 396 -32.96 -0.69 -5.02
N GLY A 397 -33.61 -1.81 -4.63
CA GLY A 397 -33.01 -2.83 -3.76
C GLY A 397 -33.05 -2.49 -2.27
N ILE A 398 -33.70 -1.40 -1.87
CA ILE A 398 -33.70 -0.88 -0.49
C ILE A 398 -35.05 -1.19 0.17
N SER A 399 -35.04 -1.98 1.25
CA SER A 399 -36.25 -2.31 2.00
C SER A 399 -35.90 -2.61 3.46
N ILE A 400 -36.54 -1.93 4.41
CA ILE A 400 -36.36 -2.15 5.85
C ILE A 400 -37.42 -3.14 6.37
N ASP A 401 -36.97 -4.04 7.24
CA ASP A 401 -37.78 -4.92 8.08
C ASP A 401 -38.20 -4.15 9.35
N PRO A 402 -39.49 -3.83 9.54
CA PRO A 402 -39.94 -3.03 10.68
C PRO A 402 -39.64 -3.70 12.04
N THR A 403 -39.63 -5.03 12.11
CA THR A 403 -39.37 -5.78 13.35
C THR A 403 -37.90 -5.70 13.73
N LYS A 404 -36.97 -5.97 12.81
CA LYS A 404 -35.53 -5.81 13.06
C LYS A 404 -35.17 -4.36 13.40
N ASN A 405 -35.81 -3.41 12.72
CA ASN A 405 -35.61 -1.98 12.90
C ASN A 405 -36.06 -1.47 14.27
N ALA A 406 -37.22 -1.91 14.75
CA ALA A 406 -37.72 -1.61 16.10
C ALA A 406 -36.91 -2.31 17.21
N LEU A 407 -36.34 -3.49 16.93
CA LEU A 407 -35.42 -4.20 17.83
C LEU A 407 -34.01 -3.59 17.88
N GLY A 408 -33.69 -2.61 17.02
CA GLY A 408 -32.38 -1.95 17.00
C GLY A 408 -31.22 -2.85 16.55
N LEU A 409 -31.50 -3.88 15.73
CA LEU A 409 -30.45 -4.79 15.24
C LEU A 409 -29.48 -4.09 14.28
N SER A 410 -28.25 -4.59 14.18
CA SER A 410 -27.23 -4.00 13.30
C SER A 410 -27.51 -4.18 11.80
N GLU A 411 -28.31 -5.17 11.41
CA GLU A 411 -28.89 -5.31 10.07
C GLU A 411 -30.42 -5.24 10.15
N VAL A 412 -31.00 -4.22 9.52
CA VAL A 412 -32.43 -3.91 9.56
C VAL A 412 -33.13 -4.08 8.21
N GLN A 413 -32.45 -4.56 7.16
CA GLN A 413 -33.10 -4.81 5.87
C GLN A 413 -34.01 -6.05 5.86
N SER A 414 -35.01 -6.05 4.98
CA SER A 414 -35.85 -7.22 4.70
C SER A 414 -35.10 -8.28 3.88
N SER A 415 -35.63 -9.50 3.80
CA SER A 415 -35.03 -10.60 3.03
C SER A 415 -35.01 -10.40 1.51
N PHE A 416 -35.65 -9.34 1.01
CA PHE A 416 -35.77 -9.03 -0.43
C PHE A 416 -34.95 -7.80 -0.84
N ALA A 417 -34.24 -7.17 0.10
CA ALA A 417 -33.34 -6.06 -0.18
C ALA A 417 -32.00 -6.58 -0.72
N SER A 418 -31.55 -6.07 -1.88
CA SER A 418 -30.20 -6.32 -2.39
C SER A 418 -29.16 -5.38 -1.79
N ILE A 419 -29.57 -4.20 -1.33
CA ILE A 419 -28.72 -3.24 -0.60
C ILE A 419 -29.00 -3.41 0.90
N LYS A 420 -27.97 -3.68 1.71
CA LYS A 420 -28.17 -3.79 3.17
C LYS A 420 -28.53 -2.45 3.80
N CYS A 421 -29.33 -2.48 4.86
CA CYS A 421 -29.68 -1.31 5.66
C CYS A 421 -29.18 -1.60 7.07
N MET A 422 -28.17 -0.86 7.52
CA MET A 422 -27.43 -1.19 8.75
C MET A 422 -27.52 -0.07 9.79
N VAL A 423 -27.48 -0.45 11.06
CA VAL A 423 -27.39 0.48 12.19
C VAL A 423 -26.07 0.20 12.91
N VAL A 424 -25.14 1.14 12.84
CA VAL A 424 -23.77 0.98 13.34
C VAL A 424 -23.44 2.19 14.21
N PRO A 425 -23.49 2.05 15.55
CA PRO A 425 -23.17 3.15 16.45
C PRO A 425 -21.76 3.68 16.25
N THR A 426 -21.58 5.00 16.31
CA THR A 426 -20.25 5.62 16.15
C THR A 426 -19.54 5.80 17.50
N ASP A 427 -18.23 5.60 17.51
CA ASP A 427 -17.36 5.94 18.65
C ASP A 427 -16.19 6.80 18.11
N GLU A 428 -16.38 8.11 18.10
CA GLU A 428 -15.36 9.07 17.63
C GLU A 428 -14.16 9.08 18.56
N GLU A 429 -14.38 8.96 19.87
CA GLU A 429 -13.32 8.94 20.86
C GLU A 429 -12.41 7.70 20.72
N VAL A 430 -12.95 6.49 20.52
CA VAL A 430 -12.14 5.29 20.17
C VAL A 430 -11.40 5.47 18.84
N SER A 431 -12.05 6.06 17.83
CA SER A 431 -11.45 6.36 16.53
C SER A 431 -10.23 7.28 16.65
N ILE A 432 -10.32 8.32 17.49
CA ILE A 432 -9.20 9.23 17.78
C ILE A 432 -8.11 8.52 18.58
N ALA A 433 -8.45 7.69 19.57
CA ALA A 433 -7.48 6.94 20.36
C ALA A 433 -6.63 6.01 19.47
N GLN A 434 -7.26 5.26 18.57
CA GLN A 434 -6.59 4.35 17.62
C GLN A 434 -5.66 5.13 16.68
N GLN A 435 -6.18 6.18 16.03
CA GLN A 435 -5.40 7.05 15.14
C GLN A 435 -4.23 7.76 15.84
N ALA A 436 -4.39 8.15 17.11
CA ALA A 436 -3.33 8.74 17.90
C ALA A 436 -2.22 7.73 18.26
N VAL A 437 -2.60 6.51 18.64
CA VAL A 437 -1.65 5.42 18.91
C VAL A 437 -0.86 5.02 17.66
N GLU A 438 -1.52 4.96 16.50
CA GLU A 438 -0.89 4.64 15.23
C GLU A 438 0.09 5.74 14.80
N ALA A 439 -0.35 7.01 14.78
CA ALA A 439 0.49 8.15 14.38
C ALA A 439 1.67 8.40 15.34
N ALA A 440 1.55 8.03 16.61
CA ALA A 440 2.64 8.07 17.59
C ALA A 440 3.44 6.74 17.69
N ALA A 441 3.18 5.77 16.82
CA ALA A 441 3.85 4.45 16.77
C ALA A 441 3.85 3.67 18.10
N ILE A 442 2.80 3.81 18.91
CA ILE A 442 2.66 3.14 20.20
C ILE A 442 2.32 1.66 19.99
N GLN A 443 3.28 0.79 20.31
CA GLN A 443 3.11 -0.66 20.18
C GLN A 443 2.18 -1.23 21.27
N PRO A 444 1.30 -2.20 20.94
CA PRO A 444 0.51 -2.91 21.94
C PRO A 444 1.42 -3.68 22.92
N PRO A 445 0.96 -3.89 24.18
CA PRO A 445 1.70 -4.69 25.14
C PRO A 445 1.82 -6.15 24.66
N PRO A 446 2.92 -6.87 24.95
CA PRO A 446 3.08 -8.25 24.55
C PRO A 446 1.98 -9.14 25.16
N ALA A 447 1.41 -10.04 24.36
CA ALA A 447 0.33 -10.92 24.80
C ALA A 447 0.76 -11.82 25.95
N THR A 448 0.07 -11.71 27.09
CA THR A 448 0.26 -12.59 28.24
C THR A 448 -0.09 -14.03 27.83
N PRO A 449 0.83 -15.01 27.93
CA PRO A 449 0.53 -16.37 27.51
C PRO A 449 -0.56 -16.98 28.41
N GLN A 450 -1.61 -17.54 27.79
CA GLN A 450 -2.61 -18.31 28.52
C GLN A 450 -1.97 -19.59 29.11
N PRO A 451 -2.42 -20.06 30.29
CA PRO A 451 -1.83 -21.21 30.97
C PRO A 451 -2.21 -22.53 30.30
N SER A 452 -1.46 -22.93 29.27
CA SER A 452 -1.46 -24.30 28.74
C SER A 452 -0.77 -25.28 29.70
N ALA A 453 -1.21 -26.54 29.73
CA ALA A 453 -0.70 -27.57 30.63
C ALA A 453 0.83 -27.81 30.49
N PRO A 454 1.53 -28.23 31.57
CA PRO A 454 2.99 -28.25 31.61
C PRO A 454 3.60 -29.39 30.77
N LEU A 455 4.05 -29.07 29.56
CA LEU A 455 4.99 -29.89 28.81
C LEU A 455 6.43 -29.71 29.32
N PRO A 456 7.29 -30.75 29.23
CA PRO A 456 8.62 -30.71 29.84
C PRO A 456 9.55 -29.72 29.14
N ARG A 457 10.38 -29.03 29.92
CA ARG A 457 11.35 -28.04 29.42
C ARG A 457 12.35 -28.71 28.45
N PRO A 458 12.54 -28.19 27.23
CA PRO A 458 13.74 -28.49 26.46
C PRO A 458 14.99 -28.09 27.26
N LYS A 459 16.04 -28.91 27.19
CA LYS A 459 17.35 -28.54 27.74
C LYS A 459 17.95 -27.39 26.93
N GLU A 460 18.93 -26.71 27.53
CA GLU A 460 19.62 -25.54 26.96
C GLU A 460 20.12 -25.78 25.52
N ALA A 461 19.38 -25.25 24.55
CA ALA A 461 19.95 -24.92 23.24
C ALA A 461 20.82 -23.66 23.40
N ALA A 462 21.94 -23.59 22.67
CA ALA A 462 22.97 -22.59 22.91
C ALA A 462 22.46 -21.15 22.74
N ARG A 463 23.06 -20.22 23.51
CA ARG A 463 22.94 -18.78 23.25
C ARG A 463 23.24 -18.50 21.77
N PRO A 464 22.47 -17.64 21.07
CA PRO A 464 22.98 -17.02 19.85
C PRO A 464 24.30 -16.31 20.19
N ALA A 465 25.26 -16.37 19.27
CA ALA A 465 26.62 -15.90 19.52
C ALA A 465 26.66 -14.39 19.83
N ALA A 466 27.79 -13.95 20.42
CA ALA A 466 28.04 -12.52 20.63
C ALA A 466 27.94 -11.73 19.31
N ALA A 467 27.51 -10.47 19.40
CA ALA A 467 27.35 -9.59 18.23
C ALA A 467 28.63 -9.56 17.38
N PRO A 468 28.53 -9.71 16.04
CA PRO A 468 29.70 -9.90 15.19
C PRO A 468 30.59 -8.65 15.15
N SER A 469 31.84 -8.81 15.61
CA SER A 469 32.88 -7.80 15.41
C SER A 469 33.21 -7.64 13.93
N ARG A 470 32.94 -6.45 13.36
CA ARG A 470 33.06 -6.12 11.93
C ARG A 470 32.37 -7.15 11.03
N GLY A 471 31.08 -6.93 10.77
CA GLY A 471 30.32 -7.76 9.83
C GLY A 471 30.99 -7.82 8.45
N LYS A 472 31.34 -9.03 8.00
CA LYS A 472 31.83 -9.26 6.63
C LYS A 472 30.74 -8.89 5.63
N VAL A 473 31.14 -8.25 4.52
CA VAL A 473 30.21 -7.98 3.41
C VAL A 473 29.75 -9.29 2.77
N PRO A 474 28.44 -9.48 2.50
CA PRO A 474 27.95 -10.69 1.85
C PRO A 474 28.12 -10.59 0.32
N PRO A 475 28.57 -11.66 -0.39
CA PRO A 475 28.97 -11.61 -1.81
C PRO A 475 27.79 -11.23 -2.73
N LEU A 476 27.90 -10.19 -3.55
CA LEU A 476 26.72 -9.55 -4.18
C LEU A 476 26.39 -10.07 -5.58
N GLY A 477 27.38 -10.30 -6.45
CA GLY A 477 27.21 -10.91 -7.76
C GLY A 477 26.97 -9.96 -8.94
N HIS A 478 26.82 -10.57 -10.13
CA HIS A 478 26.67 -9.91 -11.43
C HIS A 478 25.46 -8.97 -11.58
N ALA A 479 24.57 -8.88 -10.59
CA ALA A 479 23.48 -7.92 -10.59
C ALA A 479 23.03 -7.56 -9.17
N VAL A 480 22.69 -6.28 -8.96
CA VAL A 480 22.21 -5.75 -7.68
C VAL A 480 21.00 -4.86 -7.94
N LEU A 481 19.91 -5.06 -7.19
CA LEU A 481 18.77 -4.14 -7.22
C LEU A 481 19.06 -2.94 -6.33
N ILE A 482 18.94 -1.72 -6.86
CA ILE A 482 18.99 -0.48 -6.09
C ILE A 482 17.55 0.04 -5.92
N GLU A 483 17.02 -0.05 -4.69
CA GLU A 483 15.76 0.64 -4.37
C GLU A 483 16.08 2.10 -4.09
N SER A 484 15.62 2.97 -4.98
CA SER A 484 15.98 4.38 -5.00
C SER A 484 14.79 5.27 -4.65
N ASP A 485 15.05 6.45 -4.11
CA ASP A 485 14.12 7.57 -4.23
C ASP A 485 14.23 8.22 -5.62
N LYS A 486 13.65 9.42 -5.80
CA LYS A 486 13.71 10.16 -7.06
C LYS A 486 15.01 10.96 -7.25
N ALA A 487 15.67 11.36 -6.15
CA ALA A 487 16.83 12.25 -6.11
C ALA A 487 18.17 11.51 -6.33
N THR A 488 18.17 10.19 -6.18
CA THR A 488 19.38 9.35 -6.09
C THR A 488 20.08 9.03 -7.41
N ALA A 489 19.62 9.58 -8.55
CA ALA A 489 20.20 9.34 -9.88
C ALA A 489 21.70 9.68 -9.98
N LEU A 490 22.14 10.79 -9.36
CA LEU A 490 23.55 11.21 -9.35
C LEU A 490 24.44 10.26 -8.53
N TRP A 491 23.87 9.58 -7.55
CA TRP A 491 24.55 8.61 -6.70
C TRP A 491 24.60 7.22 -7.36
N GLU A 492 23.57 6.84 -8.15
CA GLU A 492 23.60 5.66 -9.03
C GLU A 492 24.67 5.77 -10.13
N ALA A 493 24.79 6.94 -10.76
CA ALA A 493 25.86 7.20 -11.74
C ALA A 493 27.26 7.07 -11.11
N ALA A 494 27.47 7.69 -9.95
CA ALA A 494 28.74 7.63 -9.22
C ALA A 494 29.09 6.21 -8.75
N LEU A 495 28.10 5.41 -8.35
CA LEU A 495 28.28 4.00 -8.00
C LEU A 495 28.73 3.18 -9.22
N LEU A 496 28.11 3.36 -10.40
CA LEU A 496 28.55 2.69 -11.62
C LEU A 496 29.96 3.11 -12.05
N SER A 497 30.31 4.40 -11.94
CA SER A 497 31.68 4.87 -12.18
C SER A 497 32.69 4.25 -11.21
N SER A 498 32.29 3.92 -9.98
CA SER A 498 33.14 3.22 -9.00
C SER A 498 33.34 1.73 -9.32
N VAL A 499 32.35 1.08 -9.95
CA VAL A 499 32.41 -0.33 -10.40
C VAL A 499 33.15 -0.48 -11.74
N LEU A 500 33.12 0.54 -12.61
CA LEU A 500 33.73 0.54 -13.95
C LEU A 500 35.18 0.01 -14.02
N PRO A 501 36.11 0.30 -13.08
CA PRO A 501 37.47 -0.26 -13.14
C PRO A 501 37.55 -1.79 -12.96
N ARG A 502 36.46 -2.43 -12.51
CA ARG A 502 36.36 -3.87 -12.23
C ARG A 502 35.47 -4.64 -13.22
N SER A 503 34.81 -3.95 -14.15
CA SER A 503 33.84 -4.51 -15.11
C SER A 503 34.16 -4.04 -16.53
N ARG A 504 34.03 -4.92 -17.54
CA ARG A 504 34.24 -4.57 -18.96
C ARG A 504 32.94 -4.20 -19.65
N GLN A 505 31.82 -4.79 -19.22
CA GLN A 505 30.47 -4.50 -19.69
C GLN A 505 29.51 -4.26 -18.53
N LEU A 506 29.26 -2.97 -18.24
CA LEU A 506 28.20 -2.52 -17.34
C LEU A 506 26.83 -2.55 -18.04
N GLY A 507 25.80 -2.93 -17.28
CA GLY A 507 24.40 -2.68 -17.60
C GLY A 507 23.73 -1.81 -16.54
N TYR A 508 22.75 -1.01 -16.98
CA TYR A 508 21.77 -0.35 -16.12
C TYR A 508 20.36 -0.72 -16.58
N PHE A 509 19.49 -1.20 -15.69
CA PHE A 509 18.16 -1.71 -16.05
C PHE A 509 17.06 -1.06 -15.20
N ARG A 510 16.17 -0.29 -15.81
CA ARG A 510 14.98 0.31 -15.16
C ARG A 510 13.89 -0.75 -15.07
N LEU A 511 13.55 -1.22 -13.87
CA LEU A 511 12.45 -2.18 -13.69
C LEU A 511 11.10 -1.60 -14.17
N LEU A 512 10.87 -0.33 -13.84
CA LEU A 512 9.72 0.46 -14.26
C LEU A 512 10.21 1.80 -14.86
N SER A 513 9.58 2.23 -15.96
CA SER A 513 9.94 3.44 -16.73
C SER A 513 8.76 4.40 -16.87
N HIS A 514 9.01 5.71 -16.78
CA HIS A 514 7.96 6.73 -16.81
C HIS A 514 7.72 7.27 -18.24
N GLY A 515 6.71 6.73 -18.92
CA GLY A 515 6.34 7.11 -20.31
C GLY A 515 7.04 6.28 -21.38
N GLU A 516 6.51 6.30 -22.60
CA GLU A 516 7.07 5.60 -23.76
C GLU A 516 8.19 6.42 -24.42
N GLY A 517 9.32 5.76 -24.74
CA GLY A 517 10.42 6.35 -25.52
C GLY A 517 11.19 7.52 -24.89
N ARG A 518 10.91 7.89 -23.62
CA ARG A 518 11.64 8.89 -22.83
C ARG A 518 11.60 8.49 -21.35
N ASP A 519 12.73 8.60 -20.64
CA ASP A 519 12.79 8.42 -19.19
C ASP A 519 13.99 9.21 -18.68
N ARG A 520 13.74 10.36 -18.03
CA ARG A 520 14.77 11.34 -17.67
C ARG A 520 15.96 10.73 -16.93
N LYS A 521 15.71 9.72 -16.09
CA LYS A 521 16.75 9.02 -15.33
C LYS A 521 17.62 8.17 -16.26
N LEU A 522 17.01 7.36 -17.12
CA LEU A 522 17.73 6.56 -18.13
C LEU A 522 18.47 7.45 -19.15
N ASP A 523 17.85 8.55 -19.60
CA ASP A 523 18.45 9.51 -20.52
C ASP A 523 19.67 10.21 -19.90
N PHE A 524 19.59 10.59 -18.62
CA PHE A 524 20.74 11.08 -17.84
C PHE A 524 21.85 10.01 -17.68
N MET A 525 21.50 8.77 -17.32
CA MET A 525 22.49 7.69 -17.18
C MET A 525 23.20 7.39 -18.51
N ARG A 526 22.50 7.53 -19.65
CA ARG A 526 23.05 7.38 -21.00
C ARG A 526 23.83 8.61 -21.50
N SER A 527 23.70 9.79 -20.87
CA SER A 527 24.50 10.97 -21.24
C SER A 527 25.96 10.87 -20.76
N SER A 528 26.24 10.06 -19.74
CA SER A 528 27.60 9.80 -19.26
C SER A 528 28.34 8.82 -20.17
N SER A 529 29.09 9.36 -21.13
CA SER A 529 29.95 8.61 -22.06
C SER A 529 31.02 7.75 -21.36
N LYS A 530 31.38 8.06 -20.10
CA LYS A 530 32.21 7.21 -19.23
C LYS A 530 31.62 5.81 -19.02
N LEU A 531 30.29 5.71 -18.91
CA LEU A 531 29.60 4.47 -18.53
C LEU A 531 29.31 3.53 -19.71
N GLY A 532 29.44 4.00 -20.96
CA GLY A 532 29.17 3.19 -22.16
C GLY A 532 27.70 2.78 -22.35
N LEU A 533 26.77 3.39 -21.61
CA LEU A 533 25.32 3.14 -21.69
C LEU A 533 24.68 3.82 -22.91
N ASP A 534 25.34 4.83 -23.49
CA ASP A 534 24.98 5.52 -24.72
C ASP A 534 24.71 4.53 -25.88
N LYS A 535 25.60 3.54 -26.03
CA LYS A 535 25.59 2.52 -27.09
C LYS A 535 24.53 1.44 -26.92
N GLN A 536 23.83 1.39 -25.78
CA GLN A 536 22.90 0.32 -25.46
C GLN A 536 21.47 0.69 -25.90
N PRO A 537 20.67 -0.24 -26.49
CA PRO A 537 19.33 0.07 -26.95
C PRO A 537 18.38 0.42 -25.80
N PHE A 538 17.77 1.60 -25.86
CA PHE A 538 16.90 2.16 -24.80
C PHE A 538 15.84 1.16 -24.30
N ASP A 539 15.09 0.53 -25.21
CA ASP A 539 14.00 -0.39 -24.87
C ASP A 539 14.45 -1.72 -24.23
N ALA A 540 15.72 -2.09 -24.44
CA ALA A 540 16.35 -3.25 -23.78
C ALA A 540 16.75 -2.95 -22.34
N MET A 541 16.94 -1.67 -22.00
CA MET A 541 17.27 -1.21 -20.64
C MET A 541 16.03 -1.04 -19.74
N ILE A 542 14.81 -1.33 -20.25
CA ILE A 542 13.53 -1.11 -19.57
C ILE A 542 12.76 -2.42 -19.43
N GLY A 543 12.34 -2.75 -18.21
CA GLY A 543 11.36 -3.79 -17.91
C GLY A 543 9.97 -3.45 -18.48
N MET A 544 9.22 -2.60 -17.80
CA MET A 544 7.85 -2.22 -18.19
C MET A 544 7.58 -0.73 -17.97
N HIS A 545 6.68 -0.12 -18.74
CA HIS A 545 6.19 1.23 -18.46
C HIS A 545 5.23 1.21 -17.27
N VAL A 546 5.29 2.24 -16.42
CA VAL A 546 4.51 2.32 -15.16
C VAL A 546 3.01 2.16 -15.41
N ASP A 547 2.47 2.82 -16.43
CA ASP A 547 1.05 2.79 -16.76
C ASP A 547 0.59 1.40 -17.22
N SER A 548 1.43 0.68 -17.97
CA SER A 548 1.18 -0.72 -18.35
C SER A 548 1.18 -1.65 -17.13
N ALA A 549 2.13 -1.47 -16.21
CA ALA A 549 2.23 -2.25 -14.98
C ALA A 549 1.02 -2.00 -14.06
N LEU A 550 0.60 -0.74 -13.89
CA LEU A 550 -0.60 -0.39 -13.13
C LEU A 550 -1.88 -0.92 -13.79
N SER A 551 -1.97 -0.90 -15.13
CA SER A 551 -3.12 -1.45 -15.87
C SER A 551 -3.24 -2.97 -15.72
N LEU A 552 -2.12 -3.71 -15.74
CA LEU A 552 -2.10 -5.15 -15.48
C LEU A 552 -2.41 -5.46 -14.00
N TYR A 553 -1.85 -4.69 -13.07
CA TYR A 553 -2.09 -4.86 -11.63
C TYR A 553 -3.56 -4.63 -11.26
N ALA A 554 -4.20 -3.59 -11.82
CA ALA A 554 -5.63 -3.32 -11.66
C ALA A 554 -6.55 -4.41 -12.25
N ARG A 555 -6.00 -5.30 -13.10
CA ARG A 555 -6.67 -6.49 -13.66
C ARG A 555 -6.26 -7.79 -12.97
N GLY A 556 -5.48 -7.73 -11.88
CA GLY A 556 -4.96 -8.90 -11.16
C GLY A 556 -3.84 -9.67 -11.87
N ARG A 557 -3.34 -9.18 -13.02
CA ARG A 557 -2.38 -9.87 -13.91
C ARG A 557 -0.92 -9.62 -13.49
N SER A 558 -0.65 -9.71 -12.18
CA SER A 558 0.67 -9.46 -11.61
C SER A 558 1.74 -10.45 -12.09
N ASP A 559 1.34 -11.68 -12.40
CA ASP A 559 2.20 -12.72 -12.99
C ASP A 559 2.82 -12.28 -14.32
N GLU A 560 2.09 -11.53 -15.14
CA GLU A 560 2.59 -11.02 -16.43
C GLU A 560 3.52 -9.82 -16.25
N ILE A 561 3.33 -9.00 -15.20
CA ILE A 561 4.25 -7.92 -14.84
C ILE A 561 5.60 -8.52 -14.47
N PHE A 562 5.60 -9.46 -13.52
CA PHE A 562 6.82 -10.14 -13.08
C PHE A 562 7.48 -10.90 -14.24
N GLY A 563 6.72 -11.72 -14.99
CA GLY A 563 7.25 -12.50 -16.11
C GLY A 563 7.91 -11.65 -17.20
N THR A 564 7.26 -10.56 -17.63
CA THR A 564 7.79 -9.64 -18.65
C THR A 564 9.11 -8.99 -18.20
N ILE A 565 9.17 -8.54 -16.93
CA ILE A 565 10.37 -7.93 -16.37
C ILE A 565 11.50 -8.96 -16.22
N ILE A 566 11.18 -10.19 -15.79
CA ILE A 566 12.14 -11.28 -15.64
C ILE A 566 12.75 -11.69 -17.00
N ASP A 567 11.93 -11.85 -18.04
CA ASP A 567 12.43 -12.26 -19.36
C ASP A 567 13.29 -11.17 -20.02
N LYS A 568 12.86 -9.90 -19.94
CA LYS A 568 13.68 -8.78 -20.44
C LYS A 568 14.99 -8.63 -19.67
N PHE A 569 14.96 -8.71 -18.34
CA PHE A 569 16.19 -8.64 -17.53
C PHE A 569 17.16 -9.76 -17.89
N LYS A 570 16.68 -11.01 -18.01
CA LYS A 570 17.52 -12.15 -18.41
C LYS A 570 18.11 -11.97 -19.80
N ALA A 571 17.36 -11.41 -20.76
CA ALA A 571 17.87 -11.12 -22.10
C ALA A 571 18.93 -10.01 -22.10
N TYR A 572 18.74 -8.97 -21.27
CA TYR A 572 19.64 -7.81 -21.17
C TYR A 572 20.92 -8.07 -20.35
N ALA A 573 20.85 -8.95 -19.34
CA ALA A 573 21.99 -9.27 -18.49
C ALA A 573 22.93 -10.34 -19.08
N ALA A 574 22.51 -11.05 -20.13
CA ALA A 574 23.20 -12.23 -20.66
C ALA A 574 24.61 -11.95 -21.24
N ASP A 575 24.93 -10.70 -21.59
CA ASP A 575 26.23 -10.27 -22.12
C ASP A 575 26.97 -9.27 -21.21
N LYS A 576 26.52 -9.08 -19.97
CA LYS A 576 27.07 -8.09 -19.01
C LYS A 576 27.87 -8.76 -17.90
N ASP A 577 28.94 -8.12 -17.46
CA ASP A 577 29.70 -8.56 -16.27
C ASP A 577 28.99 -8.11 -14.98
N PHE A 578 28.33 -6.94 -15.02
CA PHE A 578 27.60 -6.37 -13.88
C PHE A 578 26.39 -5.54 -14.33
N VAL A 579 25.22 -5.73 -13.70
CA VAL A 579 23.99 -4.95 -13.96
C VAL A 579 23.44 -4.29 -12.70
N LEU A 580 23.36 -2.94 -12.70
CA LEU A 580 22.62 -2.20 -11.68
C LEU A 580 21.14 -2.12 -12.07
N VAL A 581 20.28 -2.72 -11.26
CA VAL A 581 18.83 -2.85 -11.51
C VAL A 581 18.08 -1.80 -10.69
N CYS A 582 17.61 -0.73 -11.32
CA CYS A 582 16.94 0.37 -10.64
C CYS A 582 15.45 0.07 -10.38
N GLY A 583 15.09 0.04 -9.09
CA GLY A 583 13.72 0.09 -8.60
C GLY A 583 13.42 1.43 -7.93
N GLU A 584 13.00 2.42 -8.72
CA GLU A 584 12.63 3.74 -8.18
C GLU A 584 11.29 3.67 -7.44
N ARG A 585 11.23 4.24 -6.23
CA ARG A 585 9.99 4.31 -5.42
C ARG A 585 8.98 5.27 -6.02
N ILE A 586 7.95 4.72 -6.65
CA ILE A 586 6.86 5.50 -7.24
C ILE A 586 5.83 5.80 -6.16
N THR A 587 5.58 7.08 -5.90
CA THR A 587 4.55 7.57 -4.96
C THR A 587 3.14 7.48 -5.56
N ALA A 588 2.77 6.32 -6.08
CA ALA A 588 1.39 6.00 -6.42
C ALA A 588 0.61 5.68 -5.12
N ARG A 589 -0.61 6.19 -4.99
CA ARG A 589 -1.52 5.81 -3.89
C ARG A 589 -1.89 4.33 -4.08
N GLY A 590 -1.35 3.42 -3.26
CA GLY A 590 -1.52 1.98 -3.48
C GLY A 590 -1.11 1.11 -2.28
N SER A 591 -1.60 -0.13 -2.29
CA SER A 591 -1.38 -1.15 -1.27
C SER A 591 0.01 -1.78 -1.34
N VAL A 592 0.38 -2.52 -0.27
CA VAL A 592 1.61 -3.32 -0.22
C VAL A 592 1.64 -4.33 -1.38
N GLY A 593 2.65 -4.22 -2.25
CA GLY A 593 2.80 -5.07 -3.43
C GLY A 593 2.43 -4.41 -4.77
N ALA A 594 1.90 -3.19 -4.77
CA ALA A 594 1.66 -2.43 -5.99
C ALA A 594 2.97 -2.08 -6.73
N PRO A 595 2.96 -1.97 -8.08
CA PRO A 595 4.12 -1.55 -8.87
C PRO A 595 4.76 -0.26 -8.34
N GLY A 596 6.09 -0.30 -8.14
CA GLY A 596 6.85 0.83 -7.58
C GLY A 596 6.95 0.87 -6.04
N SER A 597 6.34 -0.07 -5.32
CA SER A 597 6.49 -0.23 -3.87
C SER A 597 7.68 -1.15 -3.50
N SER A 598 8.25 -0.97 -2.30
CA SER A 598 9.32 -1.82 -1.78
C SER A 598 8.93 -3.30 -1.71
N GLY A 599 7.66 -3.62 -1.45
CA GLY A 599 7.13 -4.99 -1.46
C GLY A 599 7.01 -5.61 -2.87
N PHE A 600 6.89 -4.79 -3.91
CA PHE A 600 6.97 -5.22 -5.31
C PHE A 600 8.43 -5.46 -5.73
N TYR A 601 9.35 -4.57 -5.33
CA TYR A 601 10.78 -4.76 -5.59
C TYR A 601 11.39 -5.92 -4.80
N ALA A 602 10.91 -6.23 -3.59
CA ALA A 602 11.24 -7.45 -2.87
C ALA A 602 10.83 -8.72 -3.62
N GLN A 603 9.64 -8.76 -4.22
CA GLN A 603 9.20 -9.88 -5.03
C GLN A 603 10.04 -10.06 -6.30
N LEU A 604 10.42 -8.96 -6.96
CA LEU A 604 11.35 -9.01 -8.11
C LEU A 604 12.77 -9.44 -7.71
N ALA A 605 13.31 -8.92 -6.61
CA ALA A 605 14.63 -9.31 -6.10
C ALA A 605 14.69 -10.82 -5.76
N ALA A 606 13.65 -11.35 -5.12
CA ALA A 606 13.51 -12.79 -4.85
C ALA A 606 13.36 -13.61 -6.15
N ALA A 607 12.59 -13.12 -7.14
CA ALA A 607 12.41 -13.81 -8.42
C ALA A 607 13.65 -13.79 -9.32
N LEU A 608 14.53 -12.79 -9.17
CA LEU A 608 15.78 -12.65 -9.89
C LEU A 608 17.00 -13.21 -9.11
N ASN A 609 16.84 -13.55 -7.83
CA ASN A 609 17.93 -13.92 -6.91
C ASN A 609 19.07 -12.87 -6.84
N ILE A 610 18.69 -11.59 -6.81
CA ILE A 610 19.63 -10.46 -6.68
C ILE A 610 19.47 -9.78 -5.31
N PRO A 611 20.57 -9.35 -4.65
CA PRO A 611 20.48 -8.61 -3.39
C PRO A 611 20.01 -7.17 -3.62
N VAL A 612 19.53 -6.54 -2.55
CA VAL A 612 18.99 -5.18 -2.59
C VAL A 612 19.87 -4.18 -1.85
N LEU A 613 20.35 -3.17 -2.56
CA LEU A 613 20.99 -1.97 -2.04
C LEU A 613 19.93 -0.88 -1.87
N ILE A 614 19.87 -0.26 -0.69
CA ILE A 614 18.97 0.86 -0.42
C ILE A 614 19.70 2.17 -0.79
N ALA A 615 19.08 3.06 -1.55
CA ALA A 615 19.61 4.40 -1.83
C ALA A 615 18.59 5.48 -1.45
N HIS A 616 19.01 6.42 -0.61
CA HIS A 616 18.14 7.49 -0.10
C HIS A 616 18.93 8.78 0.20
N ASP A 617 18.40 9.94 -0.20
CA ASP A 617 18.97 11.25 0.06
C ASP A 617 18.21 12.00 1.17
N VAL A 618 18.87 12.24 2.31
CA VAL A 618 18.28 12.94 3.47
C VAL A 618 18.34 14.47 3.38
N THR A 619 18.86 15.06 2.28
CA THR A 619 18.93 16.53 2.11
C THR A 619 17.56 17.21 2.30
N LEU A 620 16.47 16.51 1.97
CA LEU A 620 15.10 17.00 2.06
C LEU A 620 14.35 16.58 3.35
N GLU A 621 15.01 15.85 4.26
CA GLU A 621 14.38 15.31 5.48
C GLU A 621 14.81 16.08 6.74
N VAL A 622 13.84 16.60 7.48
CA VAL A 622 14.06 17.65 8.51
C VAL A 622 14.42 17.09 9.90
N SER A 623 14.35 15.77 10.11
CA SER A 623 14.68 15.13 11.40
C SER A 623 15.27 13.73 11.26
N GLY A 624 16.07 13.31 12.25
CA GLY A 624 16.66 11.96 12.29
C GLY A 624 15.64 10.85 12.53
N ASP A 625 14.53 11.15 13.22
CA ASP A 625 13.46 10.18 13.49
C ASP A 625 12.75 9.74 12.19
N ALA A 626 12.67 10.64 11.19
CA ALA A 626 12.13 10.32 9.87
C ALA A 626 12.96 9.22 9.18
N LEU A 627 14.29 9.28 9.29
CA LEU A 627 15.18 8.26 8.72
C LEU A 627 15.02 6.90 9.43
N GLU A 628 14.91 6.87 10.76
CA GLU A 628 14.67 5.61 11.49
C GLU A 628 13.31 4.99 11.12
N ALA A 629 12.24 5.80 11.02
CA ALA A 629 10.94 5.34 10.56
C ALA A 629 10.98 4.81 9.11
N LYS A 630 11.73 5.49 8.22
CA LYS A 630 11.90 5.08 6.82
C LYS A 630 12.69 3.77 6.69
N LEU A 631 13.78 3.61 7.43
CA LEU A 631 14.56 2.38 7.50
C LEU A 631 13.75 1.21 8.10
N ALA A 632 12.93 1.48 9.12
CA ALA A 632 12.02 0.48 9.68
C ALA A 632 10.96 0.01 8.65
N GLY A 633 10.37 0.95 7.90
CA GLY A 633 9.40 0.64 6.84
C GLY A 633 10.02 -0.16 5.67
N ILE A 634 11.23 0.21 5.23
CA ILE A 634 11.97 -0.54 4.20
C ILE A 634 12.28 -1.96 4.72
N LYS A 635 12.82 -2.08 5.95
CA LYS A 635 13.10 -3.40 6.56
C LYS A 635 11.84 -4.25 6.68
N ALA A 636 10.69 -3.67 7.03
CA ALA A 636 9.42 -4.40 7.10
C ALA A 636 8.99 -4.95 5.72
N GLY A 637 9.19 -4.19 4.64
CA GLY A 637 8.94 -4.65 3.27
C GLY A 637 9.81 -5.84 2.86
N TYR A 638 11.11 -5.81 3.17
CA TYR A 638 12.04 -6.89 2.79
C TYR A 638 12.01 -8.11 3.72
N ALA A 639 11.72 -7.93 5.01
CA ALA A 639 11.62 -9.01 5.99
C ALA A 639 10.54 -10.05 5.66
N ALA A 640 9.53 -9.69 4.85
CA ALA A 640 8.47 -10.59 4.43
C ALA A 640 8.87 -11.60 3.34
N SER A 641 9.99 -11.36 2.63
CA SER A 641 10.32 -11.97 1.33
C SER A 641 11.66 -12.73 1.29
N ALA A 642 12.34 -12.91 2.43
CA ALA A 642 13.66 -13.55 2.58
C ALA A 642 14.82 -12.94 1.75
N VAL A 643 14.59 -11.79 1.09
CA VAL A 643 15.60 -11.11 0.25
C VAL A 643 16.74 -10.57 1.10
N ARG A 644 17.96 -10.79 0.62
CA ARG A 644 19.18 -10.26 1.22
C ARG A 644 19.36 -8.78 0.91
N LEU A 645 19.32 -7.95 1.95
CA LEU A 645 19.81 -6.58 1.87
C LEU A 645 21.35 -6.60 1.73
N ALA A 646 21.86 -5.94 0.68
CA ALA A 646 23.28 -5.70 0.46
C ALA A 646 23.83 -4.70 1.48
N GLY A 647 23.10 -3.59 1.66
CA GLY A 647 23.50 -2.44 2.45
C GLY A 647 22.66 -1.21 2.13
N ALA A 648 23.14 -0.03 2.55
CA ALA A 648 22.54 1.27 2.24
C ALA A 648 23.59 2.31 1.84
N ILE A 649 23.22 3.12 0.84
CA ILE A 649 23.84 4.41 0.51
C ILE A 649 22.91 5.50 1.05
N ILE A 650 23.40 6.30 2.00
CA ILE A 650 22.67 7.45 2.56
C ILE A 650 23.41 8.72 2.16
N ALA A 651 22.75 9.59 1.39
CA ALA A 651 23.30 10.85 0.90
C ALA A 651 22.71 12.07 1.61
N GLY A 652 23.32 13.24 1.46
CA GLY A 652 22.81 14.49 2.01
C GLY A 652 23.15 14.76 3.48
N LEU A 653 24.14 14.06 4.06
CA LEU A 653 24.48 14.23 5.48
C LEU A 653 25.07 15.62 5.77
N PRO A 654 24.63 16.35 6.82
CA PRO A 654 25.04 17.73 7.07
C PRO A 654 26.57 17.94 7.16
N ALA A 655 27.17 18.53 6.14
CA ALA A 655 28.63 18.62 6.00
C ALA A 655 29.34 19.32 7.17
N LYS A 656 28.70 20.31 7.81
CA LYS A 656 29.24 21.06 8.96
C LYS A 656 29.34 20.25 10.26
N ASP A 657 28.60 19.13 10.35
CA ASP A 657 28.51 18.26 11.54
C ASP A 657 28.68 16.78 11.12
N PHE A 658 29.38 16.53 10.00
CA PHE A 658 29.30 15.28 9.23
C PHE A 658 29.56 14.02 10.08
N GLU A 659 30.67 13.97 10.83
CA GLU A 659 30.97 12.78 11.67
C GLU A 659 29.86 12.47 12.69
N ARG A 660 29.14 13.48 13.17
CA ARG A 660 28.07 13.32 14.15
C ARG A 660 26.82 12.73 13.49
N ALA A 661 26.48 13.21 12.29
CA ALA A 661 25.43 12.64 11.47
C ALA A 661 25.79 11.20 11.06
N GLU A 662 27.00 10.97 10.56
CA GLU A 662 27.52 9.66 10.17
C GLU A 662 27.44 8.64 11.32
N ARG A 663 27.93 9.00 12.52
CA ARG A 663 27.87 8.12 13.71
C ARG A 663 26.42 7.81 14.14
N ALA A 664 25.48 8.74 13.95
CA ALA A 664 24.07 8.48 14.21
C ALA A 664 23.50 7.49 13.18
N VAL A 665 23.70 7.75 11.89
CA VAL A 665 23.19 6.91 10.79
C VAL A 665 23.78 5.51 10.81
N ARG A 666 25.10 5.34 11.04
CA ARG A 666 25.73 4.03 11.22
C ARG A 666 25.06 3.23 12.33
N LYS A 667 24.81 3.84 13.49
CA LYS A 667 24.14 3.20 14.63
C LYS A 667 22.70 2.76 14.31
N SER A 668 21.95 3.55 13.55
CA SER A 668 20.59 3.19 13.11
C SER A 668 20.62 2.03 12.09
N LEU A 669 21.57 2.06 11.15
CA LEU A 669 21.78 0.96 10.19
C LEU A 669 22.22 -0.34 10.91
N ASP A 670 23.14 -0.25 11.87
CA ASP A 670 23.56 -1.36 12.75
C ASP A 670 22.36 -1.95 13.53
N HIS A 671 21.48 -1.09 14.07
CA HIS A 671 20.26 -1.52 14.77
C HIS A 671 19.32 -2.31 13.85
N PHE A 672 19.23 -1.92 12.57
CA PHE A 672 18.47 -2.66 11.57
C PHE A 672 19.24 -3.82 10.92
N GLY A 673 20.54 -3.99 11.19
CA GLY A 673 21.38 -5.03 10.59
C GLY A 673 21.68 -4.79 9.11
N ILE A 674 21.72 -3.53 8.69
CA ILE A 674 21.96 -3.10 7.30
C ILE A 674 23.39 -2.60 7.20
N TYR A 675 24.15 -3.08 6.20
CA TYR A 675 25.54 -2.66 6.02
C TYR A 675 25.63 -1.19 5.52
N PRO A 676 26.40 -0.30 6.15
CA PRO A 676 26.55 1.10 5.71
C PRO A 676 27.55 1.20 4.54
N ALA A 677 27.08 0.94 3.33
CA ALA A 677 27.89 0.84 2.11
C ALA A 677 28.55 2.18 1.72
N ALA A 678 27.80 3.29 1.78
CA ALA A 678 28.36 4.62 1.64
C ALA A 678 27.53 5.65 2.43
N LEU A 679 28.20 6.63 3.05
CA LEU A 679 27.56 7.70 3.81
C LEU A 679 28.12 9.04 3.32
N LEU A 680 27.31 9.77 2.56
CA LEU A 680 27.78 10.85 1.69
C LEU A 680 27.41 12.23 2.27
N PRO A 681 28.36 13.17 2.38
CA PRO A 681 28.07 14.54 2.80
C PRO A 681 27.23 15.29 1.76
N HIS A 682 26.42 16.23 2.23
CA HIS A 682 25.73 17.20 1.38
C HIS A 682 26.72 18.18 0.73
N ASP A 683 26.56 18.43 -0.58
CA ASP A 683 27.28 19.46 -1.32
C ASP A 683 26.27 20.30 -2.12
N GLU A 684 26.28 21.62 -1.94
CA GLU A 684 25.28 22.52 -2.51
C GLU A 684 25.26 22.49 -4.05
N ARG A 685 26.39 22.14 -4.70
CA ARG A 685 26.52 22.10 -6.17
C ARG A 685 25.69 20.99 -6.82
N ILE A 686 25.39 19.93 -6.08
CA ILE A 686 24.58 18.80 -6.56
C ILE A 686 23.12 19.25 -6.80
N HIS A 687 22.61 20.15 -5.96
CA HIS A 687 21.21 20.61 -5.98
C HIS A 687 21.00 21.95 -6.70
N GLN A 688 22.06 22.75 -6.93
CA GLN A 688 22.01 23.95 -7.77
C GLN A 688 21.79 23.60 -9.26
N LEU A 689 21.21 24.50 -10.06
CA LEU A 689 21.14 24.31 -11.51
C LEU A 689 22.47 24.70 -12.17
N THR A 690 22.84 24.06 -13.26
CA THR A 690 23.90 24.55 -14.17
C THR A 690 23.31 25.41 -15.28
N MET A 691 24.11 26.34 -15.84
CA MET A 691 23.68 27.11 -17.02
C MET A 691 23.44 26.23 -18.27
N ALA A 692 23.91 24.98 -18.28
CA ALA A 692 23.60 23.98 -19.29
C ALA A 692 22.17 23.41 -19.13
N GLU A 693 21.79 23.02 -17.90
CA GLU A 693 20.42 22.58 -17.58
C GLU A 693 19.39 23.70 -17.83
N VAL A 694 19.76 24.96 -17.55
CA VAL A 694 18.97 26.15 -17.91
C VAL A 694 18.77 26.27 -19.42
N ALA A 695 19.77 25.94 -20.23
CA ALA A 695 19.67 26.01 -21.69
C ALA A 695 18.79 24.89 -22.26
N GLU A 696 18.94 23.66 -21.76
CA GLU A 696 18.14 22.49 -22.16
C GLU A 696 16.65 22.68 -21.82
N GLN A 697 16.32 23.06 -20.57
CA GLN A 697 14.94 23.26 -20.11
C GLN A 697 14.20 24.40 -20.83
N LEU A 698 14.94 25.43 -21.28
CA LEU A 698 14.36 26.61 -21.94
C LEU A 698 14.41 26.56 -23.48
N ASP A 699 14.90 25.48 -24.08
CA ASP A 699 15.17 25.39 -25.52
C ASP A 699 15.94 26.64 -26.01
N ALA A 700 16.98 27.00 -25.25
CA ALA A 700 17.64 28.30 -25.36
C ALA A 700 18.98 28.19 -26.09
N LYS A 701 19.13 29.01 -27.13
CA LYS A 701 20.40 29.13 -27.86
C LYS A 701 21.43 29.83 -26.99
N VAL A 702 22.62 29.24 -26.84
CA VAL A 702 23.78 29.92 -26.29
C VAL A 702 24.26 30.98 -27.30
N LEU A 703 24.34 32.24 -26.88
CA LEU A 703 24.93 33.32 -27.68
C LEU A 703 26.41 33.54 -27.33
N PHE A 704 26.73 33.53 -26.04
CA PHE A 704 28.07 33.77 -25.52
C PHE A 704 28.36 32.87 -24.31
N GLY A 705 29.63 32.60 -24.04
CA GLY A 705 30.06 31.87 -22.84
C GLY A 705 29.86 30.35 -22.89
N GLU A 706 29.72 29.76 -24.08
CA GLU A 706 29.51 28.32 -24.32
C GLU A 706 30.41 27.40 -23.48
N LYS A 707 31.73 27.63 -23.49
CA LYS A 707 32.69 26.83 -22.70
C LYS A 707 32.44 26.82 -21.19
N ASN A 708 31.62 27.76 -20.69
CA ASN A 708 31.35 27.93 -19.27
C ASN A 708 29.96 27.42 -18.85
N VAL A 709 29.07 26.99 -19.77
CA VAL A 709 27.67 26.62 -19.41
C VAL A 709 27.58 25.49 -18.39
N HIS A 710 28.46 24.49 -18.46
CA HIS A 710 28.51 23.40 -17.49
C HIS A 710 29.20 23.79 -16.16
N THR A 711 29.98 24.89 -16.15
CA THR A 711 30.78 25.30 -14.97
C THR A 711 30.13 26.37 -14.10
N GLN A 712 29.10 27.04 -14.60
CA GLN A 712 28.40 28.09 -13.86
C GLN A 712 27.14 27.51 -13.19
N PHE A 713 27.19 27.43 -11.86
CA PHE A 713 26.07 27.01 -11.02
C PHE A 713 25.19 28.22 -10.64
N VAL A 714 23.88 28.00 -10.61
CA VAL A 714 22.82 28.98 -10.35
C VAL A 714 22.23 28.69 -8.98
N GLN A 715 22.32 29.68 -8.10
CA GLN A 715 21.80 29.60 -6.72
C GLN A 715 20.36 30.10 -6.64
N ASN A 716 20.08 31.22 -7.30
CA ASN A 716 18.75 31.85 -7.33
C ASN A 716 18.36 32.19 -8.78
N VAL A 717 17.07 32.34 -9.05
CA VAL A 717 16.54 32.83 -10.34
C VAL A 717 15.68 34.06 -10.07
N ASP A 718 15.87 35.12 -10.85
CA ASP A 718 15.17 36.40 -10.66
C ASP A 718 14.83 37.06 -12.00
N ILE A 719 13.69 37.77 -12.06
CA ILE A 719 13.25 38.46 -13.28
C ILE A 719 13.74 39.91 -13.22
N GLY A 720 14.67 40.26 -14.10
CA GLY A 720 15.30 41.58 -14.23
C GLY A 720 14.35 42.62 -14.84
N THR A 721 13.30 42.98 -14.09
CA THR A 721 12.34 44.05 -14.43
C THR A 721 12.81 45.44 -13.99
N MET A 722 13.61 45.49 -12.90
CA MET A 722 14.05 46.71 -12.21
C MET A 722 14.90 47.65 -13.10
N GLN A 723 15.19 48.84 -12.57
CA GLN A 723 16.24 49.69 -13.12
C GLN A 723 17.62 49.11 -12.80
N VAL A 724 18.62 49.41 -13.65
CA VAL A 724 19.97 48.85 -13.53
C VAL A 724 20.62 49.08 -12.15
N PRO A 725 20.56 50.26 -11.52
CA PRO A 725 21.17 50.47 -10.19
C PRO A 725 20.59 49.54 -9.12
N ASP A 726 19.26 49.38 -9.10
CA ASP A 726 18.57 48.56 -8.10
C ASP A 726 18.83 47.07 -8.33
N LEU A 727 18.90 46.64 -9.60
CA LEU A 727 19.27 45.27 -9.96
C LEU A 727 20.70 44.94 -9.49
N LEU A 728 21.67 45.82 -9.71
CA LEU A 728 23.05 45.62 -9.26
C LEU A 728 23.15 45.62 -7.72
N ALA A 729 22.39 46.47 -7.04
CA ALA A 729 22.29 46.47 -5.57
C ALA A 729 21.62 45.18 -5.02
N LYS A 730 20.59 44.66 -5.71
CA LYS A 730 19.97 43.36 -5.35
C LYS A 730 20.97 42.22 -5.48
N LEU A 731 21.69 42.15 -6.61
CA LEU A 731 22.72 41.14 -6.85
C LEU A 731 23.88 41.21 -5.84
N GLN A 732 24.21 42.40 -5.29
CA GLN A 732 25.25 42.53 -4.25
C GLN A 732 24.86 41.80 -2.95
N ASN A 733 23.56 41.78 -2.63
CA ASN A 733 23.00 41.07 -1.49
C ASN A 733 22.66 39.60 -1.81
N THR A 734 22.55 39.26 -3.10
CA THR A 734 22.17 37.92 -3.60
C THR A 734 23.09 37.47 -4.75
N PRO A 735 24.36 37.10 -4.46
CA PRO A 735 25.26 36.51 -5.45
C PRO A 735 24.71 35.18 -6.00
N GLY A 736 25.25 34.68 -7.12
CA GLY A 736 24.80 33.43 -7.73
C GLY A 736 23.40 33.48 -8.36
N THR A 737 22.75 34.65 -8.40
CA THR A 737 21.42 34.86 -8.98
C THR A 737 21.48 34.99 -10.50
N LEU A 738 20.79 34.08 -11.21
CA LEU A 738 20.54 34.15 -12.64
C LEU A 738 19.47 35.20 -12.94
N VAL A 739 19.78 36.14 -13.83
CA VAL A 739 18.83 37.17 -14.28
C VAL A 739 18.14 36.72 -15.57
N VAL A 740 16.80 36.67 -15.54
CA VAL A 740 15.92 36.48 -16.70
C VAL A 740 15.37 37.85 -17.11
N THR A 741 15.58 38.31 -18.35
CA THR A 741 15.03 39.59 -18.82
C THR A 741 14.70 39.56 -20.32
N ALA A 742 13.84 40.46 -20.77
CA ALA A 742 13.42 40.51 -22.18
C ALA A 742 14.59 40.96 -23.08
N ALA A 743 14.73 40.35 -24.26
CA ALA A 743 15.80 40.69 -25.21
C ALA A 743 15.80 42.17 -25.68
N ALA A 744 14.68 42.88 -25.50
CA ALA A 744 14.55 44.31 -25.74
C ALA A 744 15.22 45.20 -24.65
N ARG A 745 15.48 44.69 -23.44
CA ARG A 745 16.17 45.39 -22.33
C ARG A 745 17.70 45.36 -22.54
N ALA A 746 18.17 45.86 -23.68
CA ALA A 746 19.57 45.82 -24.08
C ALA A 746 20.52 46.48 -23.08
N GLU A 747 20.05 47.52 -22.37
CA GLU A 747 20.80 48.22 -21.33
C GLU A 747 21.03 47.36 -20.08
N VAL A 748 20.11 46.45 -19.75
CA VAL A 748 20.29 45.47 -18.66
C VAL A 748 21.37 44.46 -19.06
N LEU A 749 21.31 43.91 -20.28
CA LEU A 749 22.32 42.96 -20.78
C LEU A 749 23.74 43.57 -20.77
N LEU A 750 23.91 44.76 -21.34
CA LEU A 750 25.20 45.45 -21.39
C LEU A 750 25.73 45.78 -19.99
N SER A 751 24.85 46.18 -19.06
CA SER A 751 25.21 46.47 -17.68
C SER A 751 25.66 45.23 -16.91
N LEU A 752 25.00 44.07 -17.12
CA LEU A 752 25.40 42.80 -16.50
C LEU A 752 26.74 42.29 -17.06
N ILE A 753 26.96 42.39 -18.38
CA ILE A 753 28.25 42.03 -19.01
C ILE A 753 29.39 42.92 -18.47
N PHE A 754 29.14 44.21 -18.26
CA PHE A 754 30.12 45.11 -17.63
C PHE A 754 30.34 44.79 -16.14
N ALA A 755 29.26 44.53 -15.39
CA ALA A 755 29.30 44.13 -13.99
C ALA A 755 30.14 42.85 -13.78
N ALA A 756 30.00 41.84 -14.64
CA ALA A 756 30.78 40.60 -14.62
C ALA A 756 32.30 40.79 -14.81
N ARG A 757 32.74 41.97 -15.26
CA ARG A 757 34.16 42.34 -15.45
C ARG A 757 34.71 43.24 -14.35
N SER A 758 33.89 43.66 -13.39
CA SER A 758 34.28 44.49 -12.25
C SER A 758 34.67 43.63 -11.04
N SER A 759 35.82 43.91 -10.44
CA SER A 759 36.26 43.27 -9.18
C SER A 759 35.38 43.62 -7.97
N ASN A 760 34.53 44.66 -8.10
CA ASN A 760 33.79 45.27 -7.00
C ASN A 760 32.27 45.01 -7.13
N THR A 761 31.88 44.00 -7.91
CA THR A 761 30.50 43.78 -8.36
C THR A 761 30.19 42.28 -8.40
N PRO A 762 28.98 41.84 -7.99
CA PRO A 762 28.64 40.45 -7.74
C PRO A 762 28.72 39.53 -8.98
N LEU A 763 29.18 38.31 -8.73
CA LEU A 763 29.20 37.23 -9.72
C LEU A 763 27.79 36.63 -9.89
N HIS A 764 27.06 37.12 -10.91
CA HIS A 764 25.93 36.36 -11.47
C HIS A 764 26.46 35.16 -12.29
N PRO A 765 25.69 34.06 -12.45
CA PRO A 765 26.14 32.85 -13.14
C PRO A 765 25.99 32.94 -14.66
N GLY A 766 25.02 33.71 -15.14
CA GLY A 766 24.72 33.95 -16.55
C GLY A 766 23.55 34.92 -16.71
N VAL A 767 23.02 35.05 -17.93
CA VAL A 767 21.80 35.82 -18.26
C VAL A 767 20.92 35.01 -19.22
N VAL A 768 19.60 35.03 -19.01
CA VAL A 768 18.62 34.52 -19.98
C VAL A 768 17.88 35.70 -20.62
N LEU A 769 17.89 35.74 -21.94
CA LEU A 769 17.17 36.71 -22.76
C LEU A 769 15.89 36.06 -23.32
N THR A 770 14.74 36.70 -23.12
CA THR A 770 13.43 36.13 -23.43
C THR A 770 12.69 36.88 -24.54
N GLY A 771 11.75 36.18 -25.20
CA GLY A 771 10.89 36.72 -26.26
C GLY A 771 11.56 36.94 -27.62
N ALA A 772 12.70 36.30 -27.90
CA ALA A 772 13.42 36.47 -29.17
C ALA A 772 14.28 35.25 -29.57
N SER A 773 14.73 35.21 -30.82
CA SER A 773 15.66 34.19 -31.35
C SER A 773 17.07 34.73 -31.62
N SER A 774 17.25 36.05 -31.60
CA SER A 774 18.51 36.76 -31.85
C SER A 774 18.49 38.14 -31.19
N LEU A 775 19.68 38.74 -31.03
CA LEU A 775 19.81 40.12 -30.54
C LEU A 775 19.47 41.14 -31.65
N PRO A 776 19.04 42.36 -31.28
CA PRO A 776 19.00 43.47 -32.23
C PRO A 776 20.38 43.73 -32.83
N SER A 777 20.45 44.01 -34.14
CA SER A 777 21.72 44.13 -34.88
C SER A 777 22.68 45.19 -34.31
N THR A 778 22.15 46.29 -33.76
CA THR A 778 22.93 47.31 -33.07
C THR A 778 23.59 46.81 -31.78
N VAL A 779 22.90 45.95 -31.02
CA VAL A 779 23.42 45.35 -29.78
C VAL A 779 24.43 44.25 -30.12
N GLN A 780 24.14 43.44 -31.13
CA GLN A 780 25.07 42.43 -31.65
C GLN A 780 26.39 43.09 -32.08
N HIS A 781 26.33 44.14 -32.91
CA HIS A 781 27.52 44.84 -33.42
C HIS A 781 28.40 45.45 -32.31
N VAL A 782 27.79 45.91 -31.21
CA VAL A 782 28.53 46.37 -30.01
C VAL A 782 29.20 45.20 -29.29
N LEU A 783 28.52 44.05 -29.17
CA LEU A 783 29.06 42.86 -28.50
C LEU A 783 30.11 42.11 -29.34
N ASP A 784 30.05 42.19 -30.68
CA ASP A 784 31.07 41.64 -31.59
C ASP A 784 32.46 42.27 -31.34
N GLY A 785 32.50 43.52 -30.85
CA GLY A 785 33.73 44.20 -30.41
C GLY A 785 34.24 43.80 -29.02
N VAL A 786 33.49 43.00 -28.24
CA VAL A 786 33.84 42.64 -26.85
C VAL A 786 34.57 41.31 -26.82
N HIS A 787 35.91 41.35 -26.89
CA HIS A 787 36.80 40.18 -26.94
C HIS A 787 36.62 39.13 -25.81
N THR A 788 35.92 39.43 -24.72
CA THR A 788 35.57 38.44 -23.67
C THR A 788 34.32 38.87 -22.89
N ILE A 789 33.20 38.19 -23.13
CA ILE A 789 31.96 38.36 -22.34
C ILE A 789 31.97 37.51 -21.06
N GLY A 790 32.70 36.39 -21.06
CA GLY A 790 33.08 35.62 -19.86
C GLY A 790 31.97 34.78 -19.20
N LYS A 791 30.72 35.28 -19.16
CA LYS A 791 29.55 34.58 -18.60
C LYS A 791 28.65 34.02 -19.71
N PRO A 792 27.98 32.88 -19.48
CA PRO A 792 26.89 32.39 -20.33
C PRO A 792 25.80 33.44 -20.55
N VAL A 793 25.47 33.69 -21.82
CA VAL A 793 24.29 34.46 -22.25
C VAL A 793 23.46 33.56 -23.14
N LEU A 794 22.23 33.28 -22.72
CA LEU A 794 21.27 32.43 -23.41
C LEU A 794 20.14 33.28 -24.01
N ILE A 795 19.53 32.83 -25.10
CA ILE A 795 18.34 33.44 -25.69
C ILE A 795 17.27 32.40 -26.03
N THR A 796 16.01 32.68 -25.67
CA THR A 796 14.85 31.82 -25.94
C THR A 796 13.65 32.62 -26.42
N GLN A 797 12.83 32.00 -27.28
CA GLN A 797 11.58 32.60 -27.76
C GLN A 797 10.50 32.63 -26.67
N LYS A 798 10.63 31.83 -25.61
CA LYS A 798 9.72 31.81 -24.46
C LYS A 798 9.72 33.18 -23.74
N SER A 799 8.59 33.55 -23.15
CA SER A 799 8.46 34.77 -22.35
C SER A 799 9.19 34.69 -21.01
N SER A 800 9.39 35.84 -20.34
CA SER A 800 9.99 35.88 -19.00
C SER A 800 9.21 35.10 -17.94
N TYR A 801 7.88 35.01 -18.08
CA TYR A 801 7.04 34.25 -17.17
C TYR A 801 7.21 32.73 -17.38
N GLU A 802 7.05 32.26 -18.62
CA GLU A 802 7.28 30.84 -18.97
C GLU A 802 8.69 30.40 -18.60
N ALA A 803 9.70 31.22 -18.86
CA ALA A 803 11.09 30.90 -18.52
C ALA A 803 11.32 30.83 -17.00
N ALA A 804 10.74 31.75 -16.21
CA ALA A 804 10.85 31.71 -14.76
C ALA A 804 10.15 30.47 -14.18
N THR A 805 8.92 30.15 -14.62
CA THR A 805 8.18 28.97 -14.19
C THR A 805 8.92 27.69 -14.52
N LEU A 806 9.37 27.51 -15.77
CA LEU A 806 10.11 26.32 -16.20
C LEU A 806 11.42 26.12 -15.43
N LEU A 807 12.11 27.19 -15.02
CA LEU A 807 13.31 27.08 -14.19
C LEU A 807 12.99 26.81 -12.71
N TYR A 808 11.90 27.33 -12.18
CA TYR A 808 11.48 27.08 -10.80
C TYR A 808 10.98 25.64 -10.62
N ASP A 809 10.26 25.11 -11.61
CA ASP A 809 9.91 23.69 -11.70
C ASP A 809 11.16 22.81 -11.84
N LEU A 810 12.21 23.28 -12.52
CA LEU A 810 13.48 22.57 -12.64
C LEU A 810 14.28 22.57 -11.33
N GLN A 811 14.34 23.70 -10.61
CA GLN A 811 14.92 23.78 -9.25
C GLN A 811 14.23 22.84 -8.25
N ARG A 812 12.99 22.46 -8.53
CA ARG A 812 12.17 21.52 -7.74
C ARG A 812 12.13 20.11 -8.33
N SER A 813 12.78 19.85 -9.46
CA SER A 813 12.76 18.56 -10.13
C SER A 813 13.75 17.60 -9.46
N PRO A 814 13.36 16.37 -9.10
CA PRO A 814 14.25 15.45 -8.41
C PRO A 814 15.25 14.76 -9.33
N HIS A 815 15.06 14.82 -10.66
CA HIS A 815 15.96 14.19 -11.63
C HIS A 815 16.83 15.25 -12.33
N PRO A 816 18.16 15.06 -12.43
CA PRO A 816 19.02 15.90 -13.26
C PRO A 816 18.63 15.77 -14.74
N LEU A 817 18.98 16.78 -15.55
CA LEU A 817 18.89 16.69 -17.02
C LEU A 817 20.19 16.11 -17.61
N ALA A 818 20.14 15.68 -18.87
CA ALA A 818 21.27 15.07 -19.56
C ALA A 818 22.49 16.01 -19.65
N SER A 819 22.27 17.32 -19.73
CA SER A 819 23.31 18.36 -19.74
C SER A 819 24.00 18.62 -18.38
N GLY A 820 23.47 18.07 -17.28
CA GLY A 820 23.94 18.30 -15.90
C GLY A 820 25.28 17.65 -15.52
N TYR A 821 26.11 17.25 -16.50
CA TYR A 821 27.30 16.41 -16.33
C TYR A 821 28.30 16.89 -15.25
N ALA A 822 28.44 18.21 -15.04
CA ALA A 822 29.33 18.75 -14.00
C ALA A 822 28.92 18.35 -12.57
N LYS A 823 27.68 17.92 -12.34
CA LYS A 823 27.23 17.32 -11.07
C LYS A 823 27.77 15.91 -10.89
N CYS A 824 27.97 15.16 -11.97
CA CYS A 824 28.53 13.80 -11.93
C CYS A 824 29.97 13.81 -11.42
N GLU A 825 30.80 14.79 -11.82
CA GLU A 825 32.17 14.90 -11.31
C GLU A 825 32.21 15.17 -9.80
N VAL A 826 31.22 15.89 -9.26
CA VAL A 826 31.06 16.13 -7.82
C VAL A 826 30.56 14.87 -7.10
N SER A 827 29.56 14.16 -7.64
CA SER A 827 29.05 12.94 -7.01
C SER A 827 30.02 11.77 -7.10
N GLU A 828 30.78 11.63 -8.20
CA GLU A 828 31.88 10.66 -8.36
C GLU A 828 32.96 10.89 -7.30
N ALA A 829 33.49 12.11 -7.18
CA ALA A 829 34.54 12.42 -6.20
C ALA A 829 34.09 12.29 -4.73
N ILE A 830 32.80 12.48 -4.46
CA ILE A 830 32.22 12.22 -3.12
C ILE A 830 32.05 10.71 -2.89
N MET A 831 31.58 9.95 -3.88
CA MET A 831 31.42 8.49 -3.79
C MET A 831 32.76 7.79 -3.61
N GLU A 832 33.75 8.08 -4.45
CA GLU A 832 35.11 7.48 -4.39
C GLU A 832 35.74 7.60 -3.00
N LYS A 833 35.49 8.71 -2.30
CA LYS A 833 36.02 9.00 -0.97
C LYS A 833 35.23 8.36 0.18
N HIS A 834 33.93 8.06 -0.01
CA HIS A 834 33.00 7.68 1.06
C HIS A 834 32.31 6.31 0.89
N LEU A 835 32.55 5.61 -0.23
CA LEU A 835 32.16 4.22 -0.49
C LEU A 835 33.13 3.26 0.21
N ASP A 836 32.60 2.21 0.85
CA ASP A 836 33.43 1.20 1.51
C ASP A 836 34.10 0.26 0.48
N ALA A 837 35.40 0.00 0.67
CA ALA A 837 36.21 -0.81 -0.24
C ALA A 837 35.88 -2.32 -0.18
N ASP A 838 35.62 -2.86 1.02
CA ASP A 838 35.17 -4.25 1.16
C ASP A 838 33.79 -4.43 0.49
N PHE A 839 32.95 -3.38 0.50
CA PHE A 839 31.67 -3.38 -0.19
C PHE A 839 31.83 -3.38 -1.71
N LEU A 840 32.69 -2.52 -2.25
CA LEU A 840 32.95 -2.42 -3.68
C LEU A 840 33.58 -3.70 -4.27
N ASP A 841 34.47 -4.38 -3.52
CA ASP A 841 35.01 -5.66 -3.97
C ASP A 841 33.97 -6.80 -3.89
N ALA A 842 33.08 -6.78 -2.90
CA ALA A 842 31.95 -7.73 -2.84
C ALA A 842 30.90 -7.52 -3.95
N MET A 843 30.80 -6.31 -4.54
CA MET A 843 29.92 -6.02 -5.69
C MET A 843 30.30 -6.78 -6.96
N VAL A 844 31.54 -7.28 -7.06
CA VAL A 844 32.06 -7.94 -8.28
C VAL A 844 32.52 -9.38 -8.00
N GLY A 845 32.17 -9.93 -6.83
CA GLY A 845 32.49 -11.31 -6.44
C GLY A 845 31.47 -12.34 -6.92
N ASP A 846 31.92 -13.59 -7.12
CA ASP A 846 31.07 -14.73 -7.51
C ASP A 846 29.91 -14.96 -6.53
N MET A 847 28.74 -15.28 -7.09
CA MET A 847 27.54 -15.65 -6.31
C MET A 847 27.50 -17.16 -6.03
N PRO A 848 27.03 -17.59 -4.84
CA PRO A 848 26.55 -18.95 -4.64
C PRO A 848 25.42 -19.27 -5.64
N PRO A 849 25.38 -20.48 -6.23
CA PRO A 849 24.27 -20.89 -7.08
C PRO A 849 22.93 -20.83 -6.34
N ALA A 850 21.88 -20.38 -7.03
CA ALA A 850 20.51 -20.46 -6.53
C ALA A 850 20.06 -21.93 -6.51
N ASP A 851 20.04 -22.53 -5.31
CA ASP A 851 19.74 -23.95 -5.09
C ASP A 851 18.22 -24.26 -5.14
N ASP A 852 17.37 -23.22 -5.12
CA ASP A 852 15.91 -23.26 -4.92
C ASP A 852 15.14 -22.34 -5.89
N LEU A 853 13.91 -22.75 -6.24
CA LEU A 853 13.01 -22.07 -7.18
C LEU A 853 11.93 -21.28 -6.42
N SER A 854 11.76 -19.99 -6.75
CA SER A 854 10.70 -19.15 -6.17
C SER A 854 9.34 -19.34 -6.88
N PRO A 855 8.20 -19.12 -6.19
CA PRO A 855 6.87 -19.33 -6.78
C PRO A 855 6.57 -18.50 -8.02
N ILE A 856 7.10 -17.27 -8.09
CA ILE A 856 6.92 -16.35 -9.21
C ILE A 856 7.58 -16.92 -10.48
N VAL A 857 8.82 -17.42 -10.34
CA VAL A 857 9.54 -18.04 -11.46
C VAL A 857 8.90 -19.37 -11.85
N LEU A 858 8.40 -20.16 -10.90
CA LEU A 858 7.64 -21.37 -11.22
C LEU A 858 6.40 -21.07 -12.06
N LYS A 859 5.52 -20.16 -11.60
CA LYS A 859 4.30 -19.79 -12.36
C LYS A 859 4.63 -19.26 -13.75
N HIS A 860 5.64 -18.38 -13.85
CA HIS A 860 6.10 -17.84 -15.14
C HIS A 860 6.62 -18.94 -16.08
N ASN A 861 7.46 -19.85 -15.58
CA ASN A 861 7.97 -21.00 -16.35
C ASN A 861 6.82 -21.90 -16.84
N MET A 862 5.88 -22.24 -15.94
CA MET A 862 4.70 -23.05 -16.25
C MET A 862 3.85 -22.42 -17.36
N PHE A 863 3.49 -21.14 -17.20
CA PHE A 863 2.62 -20.43 -18.15
C PHE A 863 3.33 -20.26 -19.51
N THR A 864 4.63 -19.95 -19.50
CA THR A 864 5.44 -19.79 -20.71
C THR A 864 5.62 -21.11 -21.47
N ALA A 865 5.78 -22.24 -20.77
CA ALA A 865 5.84 -23.55 -21.40
C ALA A 865 4.49 -23.97 -22.00
N ALA A 866 3.36 -23.70 -21.31
CA ALA A 866 2.03 -23.96 -21.85
C ALA A 866 1.73 -23.16 -23.13
N ARG A 867 1.99 -21.84 -23.15
CA ARG A 867 1.83 -21.00 -24.36
C ARG A 867 2.65 -21.51 -25.56
N LYS A 868 3.86 -22.02 -25.33
CA LYS A 868 4.76 -22.52 -26.39
C LYS A 868 4.27 -23.82 -27.04
N SER A 869 3.49 -24.62 -26.35
CA SER A 869 2.99 -25.90 -26.84
C SER A 869 1.59 -26.15 -26.29
N LYS A 870 0.60 -25.37 -26.75
CA LYS A 870 -0.79 -25.49 -26.32
C LYS A 870 -1.26 -26.94 -26.39
N GLN A 871 -1.82 -27.42 -25.27
CA GLN A 871 -2.51 -28.70 -25.19
C GLN A 871 -4.01 -28.44 -25.09
N ARG A 872 -4.83 -29.40 -25.52
CA ARG A 872 -6.29 -29.33 -25.39
C ARG A 872 -6.75 -29.95 -24.09
N ILE A 873 -7.25 -29.11 -23.19
CA ILE A 873 -7.77 -29.54 -21.89
C ILE A 873 -9.30 -29.59 -21.94
N VAL A 874 -9.89 -30.72 -21.53
CA VAL A 874 -11.34 -30.86 -21.34
C VAL A 874 -11.72 -30.58 -19.89
N LEU A 875 -12.76 -29.75 -19.73
CA LEU A 875 -13.34 -29.32 -18.47
C LEU A 875 -14.79 -29.86 -18.42
N PRO A 876 -15.07 -30.96 -17.70
CA PRO A 876 -16.36 -31.64 -17.74
C PRO A 876 -17.53 -30.92 -17.05
N GLU A 877 -17.22 -29.90 -16.23
CA GLU A 877 -18.15 -29.19 -15.34
C GLU A 877 -18.46 -27.78 -15.88
N GLY A 878 -18.85 -27.69 -17.15
CA GLY A 878 -19.12 -26.41 -17.83
C GLY A 878 -20.37 -25.66 -17.34
N ASP A 879 -21.13 -26.27 -16.43
CA ASP A 879 -22.23 -25.69 -15.69
C ASP A 879 -21.79 -24.90 -14.43
N ASP A 880 -20.51 -24.95 -14.06
CA ASP A 880 -19.95 -24.15 -12.95
C ASP A 880 -19.37 -22.81 -13.43
N LEU A 881 -19.82 -21.71 -12.83
CA LEU A 881 -19.38 -20.34 -13.14
C LEU A 881 -17.85 -20.15 -13.05
N ARG A 882 -17.18 -20.84 -12.12
CA ARG A 882 -15.71 -20.79 -11.93
C ARG A 882 -14.99 -21.49 -13.06
N ILE A 883 -15.53 -22.61 -13.55
CA ILE A 883 -14.99 -23.36 -14.69
C ILE A 883 -15.12 -22.54 -15.98
N VAL A 884 -16.28 -21.88 -16.20
CA VAL A 884 -16.48 -20.98 -17.34
C VAL A 884 -15.55 -19.75 -17.26
N THR A 885 -15.39 -19.16 -16.08
CA THR A 885 -14.47 -18.03 -15.86
C THR A 885 -13.00 -18.44 -16.06
N ALA A 886 -12.59 -19.62 -15.60
CA ALA A 886 -11.25 -20.15 -15.80
C ALA A 886 -10.98 -20.51 -17.27
N ALA A 887 -11.97 -21.02 -18.00
CA ALA A 887 -11.88 -21.26 -19.43
C ALA A 887 -11.62 -19.97 -20.22
N ALA A 888 -12.33 -18.89 -19.88
CA ALA A 888 -12.10 -17.57 -20.45
C ALA A 888 -10.67 -17.05 -20.18
N ASP A 889 -10.16 -17.21 -18.95
CA ASP A 889 -8.80 -16.78 -18.59
C ASP A 889 -7.72 -17.62 -19.30
N LEU A 890 -7.87 -18.95 -19.36
CA LEU A 890 -6.98 -19.85 -20.11
C LEU A 890 -6.89 -19.50 -21.60
N LEU A 891 -8.02 -19.16 -22.23
CA LEU A 891 -8.09 -18.72 -23.62
C LEU A 891 -7.48 -17.33 -23.81
N THR A 892 -7.85 -16.37 -22.95
CA THR A 892 -7.38 -14.97 -23.00
C THR A 892 -5.86 -14.85 -22.81
N ARG A 893 -5.27 -15.67 -21.92
CA ARG A 893 -3.81 -15.75 -21.73
C ARG A 893 -3.11 -16.69 -22.72
N GLY A 894 -3.86 -17.36 -23.60
CA GLY A 894 -3.37 -18.26 -24.63
C GLY A 894 -2.65 -19.51 -24.09
N LEU A 895 -3.03 -20.00 -22.91
CA LEU A 895 -2.32 -21.06 -22.19
C LEU A 895 -2.64 -22.46 -22.72
N CYS A 896 -3.92 -22.73 -23.01
CA CYS A 896 -4.44 -24.01 -23.48
C CYS A 896 -5.50 -23.81 -24.57
N ASP A 897 -5.76 -24.85 -25.36
CA ASP A 897 -7.05 -24.99 -26.04
C ASP A 897 -8.05 -25.56 -25.04
N VAL A 898 -9.29 -25.04 -24.97
CA VAL A 898 -10.27 -25.44 -23.94
C VAL A 898 -11.50 -26.09 -24.58
N THR A 899 -11.91 -27.24 -24.03
CA THR A 899 -13.20 -27.88 -24.33
C THR A 899 -14.06 -27.89 -23.08
N LEU A 900 -15.24 -27.26 -23.13
CA LEU A 900 -16.24 -27.25 -22.07
C LEU A 900 -17.32 -28.30 -22.38
N LEU A 901 -17.63 -29.18 -21.44
CA LEU A 901 -18.79 -30.08 -21.56
C LEU A 901 -20.01 -29.45 -20.88
N GLY A 902 -21.14 -29.44 -21.58
CA GLY A 902 -22.39 -28.83 -21.09
C GLY A 902 -23.31 -28.34 -22.21
N ASP A 903 -24.44 -27.71 -21.85
CA ASP A 903 -25.37 -27.13 -22.83
C ASP A 903 -24.84 -25.80 -23.41
N PRO A 904 -24.77 -25.63 -24.75
CA PRO A 904 -24.24 -24.42 -25.38
C PRO A 904 -25.04 -23.12 -25.17
N LYS A 905 -26.22 -23.15 -24.54
CA LYS A 905 -26.94 -21.95 -24.08
C LYS A 905 -26.63 -21.68 -22.62
N ALA A 906 -26.67 -22.69 -21.75
CA ALA A 906 -26.34 -22.57 -20.33
C ALA A 906 -24.89 -22.08 -20.12
N VAL A 907 -23.93 -22.69 -20.81
CA VAL A 907 -22.49 -22.32 -20.75
C VAL A 907 -22.27 -20.87 -21.20
N ARG A 908 -23.01 -20.40 -22.21
CA ARG A 908 -22.93 -19.00 -22.67
C ARG A 908 -23.61 -18.02 -21.72
N ALA A 909 -24.76 -18.37 -21.16
CA ALA A 909 -25.42 -17.54 -20.13
C ALA A 909 -24.55 -17.36 -18.88
N LEU A 910 -23.78 -18.39 -18.49
CA LEU A 910 -22.78 -18.28 -17.41
C LEU A 910 -21.62 -17.35 -17.79
N ALA A 911 -21.16 -17.36 -19.05
CA ALA A 911 -20.12 -16.44 -19.52
C ALA A 911 -20.62 -14.99 -19.56
N GLU A 912 -21.86 -14.76 -20.01
CA GLU A 912 -22.55 -13.46 -19.96
C GLU A 912 -22.71 -12.96 -18.53
N GLN A 913 -23.12 -13.84 -17.59
CA GLN A 913 -23.25 -13.55 -16.16
C GLN A 913 -21.90 -13.20 -15.50
N ALA A 914 -20.81 -13.86 -15.89
CA ALA A 914 -19.45 -13.56 -15.42
C ALA A 914 -18.80 -12.36 -16.16
N HIS A 915 -19.45 -11.81 -17.18
CA HIS A 915 -18.92 -10.77 -18.08
C HIS A 915 -17.59 -11.16 -18.75
N VAL A 916 -17.43 -12.43 -19.14
CA VAL A 916 -16.24 -12.96 -19.81
C VAL A 916 -16.53 -13.48 -21.23
N SER A 917 -15.54 -13.40 -22.12
CA SER A 917 -15.59 -14.08 -23.41
C SER A 917 -14.99 -15.48 -23.29
N ILE A 918 -15.70 -16.47 -23.85
CA ILE A 918 -15.22 -17.83 -24.08
C ILE A 918 -15.07 -18.12 -25.59
N ASP A 919 -14.87 -17.07 -26.41
CA ASP A 919 -14.74 -17.18 -27.85
C ASP A 919 -13.43 -17.90 -28.22
N GLY A 920 -13.57 -19.13 -28.72
CA GLY A 920 -12.46 -20.08 -28.91
C GLY A 920 -12.58 -21.35 -28.06
N ALA A 921 -13.50 -21.41 -27.09
CA ALA A 921 -13.86 -22.66 -26.43
C ALA A 921 -14.66 -23.58 -27.36
N ALA A 922 -14.31 -24.87 -27.38
CA ALA A 922 -15.20 -25.90 -27.93
C ALA A 922 -16.25 -26.27 -26.87
N ILE A 923 -17.53 -25.91 -27.09
CA ILE A 923 -18.61 -26.29 -26.16
C ILE A 923 -19.35 -27.51 -26.72
N ILE A 924 -19.37 -28.60 -25.97
CA ILE A 924 -19.88 -29.90 -26.43
C ILE A 924 -20.88 -30.49 -25.43
N HIS A 925 -22.12 -30.70 -25.85
CA HIS A 925 -23.12 -31.44 -25.07
C HIS A 925 -23.00 -32.95 -25.37
N PRO A 926 -22.72 -33.82 -24.38
CA PRO A 926 -22.52 -35.25 -24.60
C PRO A 926 -23.63 -35.94 -25.40
N ASP A 927 -24.90 -35.70 -25.05
CA ASP A 927 -26.05 -36.30 -25.73
C ASP A 927 -26.21 -35.87 -27.20
N THR A 928 -25.68 -34.71 -27.60
CA THR A 928 -25.68 -34.31 -29.02
C THR A 928 -24.74 -35.19 -29.84
N VAL A 929 -23.54 -35.48 -29.30
CA VAL A 929 -22.56 -36.36 -29.95
C VAL A 929 -23.02 -37.83 -29.94
N LEU A 930 -23.73 -38.26 -28.90
CA LEU A 930 -24.28 -39.62 -28.79
C LEU A 930 -25.54 -39.87 -29.64
N LYS A 931 -26.09 -38.82 -30.27
CA LYS A 931 -27.25 -38.85 -31.18
C LYS A 931 -26.92 -38.41 -32.62
N ASP A 932 -25.69 -37.99 -32.89
CA ASP A 932 -25.28 -37.54 -34.22
C ASP A 932 -25.05 -38.73 -35.15
N GLU A 933 -26.04 -39.05 -35.97
CA GLU A 933 -25.94 -40.11 -36.99
C GLU A 933 -25.03 -39.73 -38.19
N GLN A 934 -24.57 -38.47 -38.29
CA GLN A 934 -23.67 -38.03 -39.36
C GLN A 934 -22.19 -38.26 -39.04
N THR A 935 -21.82 -38.49 -37.78
CA THR A 935 -20.45 -38.82 -37.38
C THR A 935 -20.36 -40.14 -36.61
N SER A 936 -19.32 -40.94 -36.91
CA SER A 936 -19.06 -42.19 -36.19
C SER A 936 -18.60 -41.98 -34.73
N TRP A 937 -18.35 -40.72 -34.33
CA TRP A 937 -17.61 -40.39 -33.11
C TRP A 937 -18.32 -40.84 -31.82
N GLY A 938 -19.63 -40.59 -31.70
CA GLY A 938 -20.43 -41.06 -30.56
C GLY A 938 -20.47 -42.59 -30.47
N ASP A 939 -20.64 -43.25 -31.60
CA ASP A 939 -20.73 -44.71 -31.68
C ASP A 939 -19.36 -45.39 -31.40
N GLU A 940 -18.26 -44.77 -31.82
CA GLU A 940 -16.89 -45.16 -31.45
C GLU A 940 -16.63 -45.02 -29.94
N MET A 941 -17.14 -43.97 -29.29
CA MET A 941 -17.01 -43.83 -27.82
C MET A 941 -17.81 -44.92 -27.08
N VAL A 942 -19.04 -45.21 -27.51
CA VAL A 942 -19.88 -46.27 -26.92
C VAL A 942 -19.22 -47.64 -27.09
N ARG A 943 -18.74 -47.98 -28.30
CA ARG A 943 -18.04 -49.24 -28.58
C ARG A 943 -16.72 -49.35 -27.79
N GLY A 944 -15.93 -48.27 -27.74
CA GLY A 944 -14.67 -48.21 -27.02
C GLY A 944 -14.84 -48.42 -25.51
N LEU A 945 -15.81 -47.75 -24.88
CA LEU A 945 -16.15 -47.94 -23.48
C LEU A 945 -16.67 -49.36 -23.20
N CYS A 946 -17.51 -49.89 -24.09
CA CYS A 946 -18.05 -51.24 -23.99
C CYS A 946 -16.94 -52.31 -24.02
N GLU A 947 -15.98 -52.23 -24.94
CA GLU A 947 -14.85 -53.18 -25.00
C GLU A 947 -13.91 -53.01 -23.79
N ALA A 948 -13.57 -51.78 -23.41
CA ALA A 948 -12.75 -51.51 -22.22
C ALA A 948 -13.36 -52.05 -20.92
N ARG A 949 -14.71 -52.12 -20.83
CA ARG A 949 -15.47 -52.60 -19.67
C ARG A 949 -16.20 -53.94 -19.87
N LYS A 950 -15.87 -54.67 -20.93
CA LYS A 950 -16.44 -55.99 -21.27
C LYS A 950 -16.36 -57.01 -20.12
N LYS A 951 -15.27 -56.96 -19.35
CA LYS A 951 -15.07 -57.81 -18.15
C LYS A 951 -16.05 -57.53 -17.00
N THR A 952 -16.76 -56.38 -17.01
CA THR A 952 -17.82 -56.07 -16.04
C THR A 952 -19.22 -56.20 -16.65
N GLY A 953 -19.39 -56.94 -17.74
CA GLY A 953 -20.69 -57.17 -18.37
C GLY A 953 -21.34 -55.93 -19.00
N MET A 954 -20.54 -54.92 -19.37
CA MET A 954 -21.05 -53.69 -19.97
C MET A 954 -21.75 -53.96 -21.32
N THR A 955 -22.95 -53.41 -21.51
CA THR A 955 -23.67 -53.41 -22.79
C THR A 955 -23.52 -52.08 -23.51
N LEU A 956 -23.82 -52.03 -24.81
CA LEU A 956 -23.76 -50.79 -25.61
C LEU A 956 -24.72 -49.72 -25.07
N ASP A 957 -25.92 -50.10 -24.65
CA ASP A 957 -26.91 -49.16 -24.10
C ASP A 957 -26.49 -48.61 -22.73
N ALA A 958 -25.94 -49.47 -21.87
CA ALA A 958 -25.39 -49.04 -20.57
C ALA A 958 -24.16 -48.13 -20.75
N ALA A 959 -23.32 -48.40 -21.76
CA ALA A 959 -22.20 -47.53 -22.11
C ALA A 959 -22.67 -46.17 -22.66
N ARG A 960 -23.70 -46.15 -23.52
CA ARG A 960 -24.31 -44.92 -24.06
C ARG A 960 -24.97 -44.09 -22.96
N GLU A 961 -25.67 -44.71 -22.02
CA GLU A 961 -26.29 -43.99 -20.90
C GLU A 961 -25.25 -43.47 -19.90
N LEU A 962 -24.18 -44.21 -19.62
CA LEU A 962 -23.08 -43.74 -18.78
C LEU A 962 -22.33 -42.54 -19.40
N LEU A 963 -22.13 -42.53 -20.73
CA LEU A 963 -21.54 -41.40 -21.45
C LEU A 963 -22.47 -40.18 -21.55
N ARG A 964 -23.79 -40.38 -21.46
CA ARG A 964 -24.79 -39.31 -21.38
C ARG A 964 -24.84 -38.66 -19.99
N SER A 965 -24.76 -39.48 -18.94
CA SER A 965 -25.05 -39.09 -17.55
C SER A 965 -23.82 -38.69 -16.71
N ASP A 966 -22.62 -39.10 -17.10
CA ASP A 966 -21.37 -38.77 -16.40
C ASP A 966 -20.35 -38.09 -17.34
N PRO A 967 -20.24 -36.74 -17.31
CA PRO A 967 -19.31 -35.99 -18.14
C PRO A 967 -17.83 -36.38 -17.95
N ALA A 968 -17.44 -36.93 -16.80
CA ALA A 968 -16.05 -37.37 -16.57
C ALA A 968 -15.74 -38.67 -17.32
N TYR A 969 -16.71 -39.58 -17.53
CA TYR A 969 -16.55 -40.68 -18.49
C TYR A 969 -16.45 -40.17 -19.93
N PHE A 970 -17.27 -39.18 -20.31
CA PHE A 970 -17.23 -38.60 -21.65
C PHE A 970 -15.86 -37.95 -21.93
N GLY A 971 -15.38 -37.06 -21.04
CA GLY A 971 -14.05 -36.45 -21.15
C GLY A 971 -12.90 -37.47 -21.16
N THR A 972 -13.00 -38.54 -20.38
CA THR A 972 -12.02 -39.65 -20.40
C THR A 972 -12.00 -40.39 -21.73
N MET A 973 -13.16 -40.60 -22.38
CA MET A 973 -13.21 -41.19 -23.72
C MET A 973 -12.69 -40.23 -24.80
N MET A 974 -12.91 -38.91 -24.66
CA MET A 974 -12.30 -37.91 -25.54
C MET A 974 -10.76 -38.00 -25.52
N MET A 975 -10.16 -38.18 -24.34
CA MET A 975 -8.71 -38.35 -24.22
C MET A 975 -8.20 -39.63 -24.89
N LEU A 976 -8.89 -40.76 -24.67
CA LEU A 976 -8.52 -42.05 -25.27
C LEU A 976 -8.64 -42.08 -26.81
N GLN A 977 -9.42 -41.18 -27.39
CA GLN A 977 -9.55 -40.98 -28.83
C GLN A 977 -8.67 -39.84 -29.39
N GLY A 978 -7.79 -39.24 -28.58
CA GLY A 978 -6.95 -38.11 -29.00
C GLY A 978 -7.73 -36.83 -29.35
N LYS A 979 -8.97 -36.69 -28.86
CA LYS A 979 -9.79 -35.48 -29.01
C LYS A 979 -9.48 -34.42 -27.95
N ALA A 980 -8.86 -34.83 -26.84
CA ALA A 980 -8.29 -33.98 -25.79
C ALA A 980 -6.97 -34.59 -25.30
N ASP A 981 -6.09 -33.76 -24.75
CA ASP A 981 -4.76 -34.16 -24.24
C ASP A 981 -4.74 -34.43 -22.73
N GLY A 982 -5.70 -33.84 -21.99
CA GLY A 982 -5.82 -33.95 -20.55
C GLY A 982 -7.18 -33.45 -20.04
N MET A 983 -7.52 -33.79 -18.79
CA MET A 983 -8.79 -33.43 -18.16
C MET A 983 -8.60 -32.84 -16.76
N VAL A 984 -9.41 -31.85 -16.41
CA VAL A 984 -9.52 -31.30 -15.05
C VAL A 984 -10.99 -31.24 -14.62
N SER A 985 -11.30 -31.79 -13.45
CA SER A 985 -12.67 -31.91 -12.91
C SER A 985 -12.63 -32.01 -11.38
N GLY A 986 -13.76 -31.81 -10.69
CA GLY A 986 -13.88 -31.93 -9.23
C GLY A 986 -14.39 -30.65 -8.53
N ALA A 987 -14.66 -29.59 -9.28
CA ALA A 987 -15.22 -28.35 -8.75
C ALA A 987 -16.65 -28.56 -8.21
N CYS A 988 -17.42 -29.45 -8.83
CA CYS A 988 -18.76 -29.87 -8.39
C CYS A 988 -18.72 -31.29 -7.79
N HIS A 989 -17.94 -32.20 -8.39
CA HIS A 989 -17.95 -33.62 -8.06
C HIS A 989 -17.07 -33.99 -6.83
N SER A 990 -16.83 -35.29 -6.65
CA SER A 990 -15.87 -35.79 -5.67
C SER A 990 -14.69 -36.44 -6.38
N THR A 991 -13.51 -36.44 -5.75
CA THR A 991 -12.31 -37.15 -6.22
C THR A 991 -12.59 -38.59 -6.62
N ALA A 992 -13.47 -39.28 -5.88
CA ALA A 992 -13.89 -40.65 -6.15
C ALA A 992 -14.80 -40.80 -7.38
N ASN A 993 -15.43 -39.72 -7.87
CA ASN A 993 -16.09 -39.64 -9.17
C ASN A 993 -15.07 -39.23 -10.25
N THR A 994 -14.31 -38.14 -10.06
CA THR A 994 -13.28 -37.65 -11.01
C THR A 994 -12.30 -38.74 -11.44
N MET A 995 -11.75 -39.47 -10.46
CA MET A 995 -10.67 -40.44 -10.71
C MET A 995 -11.19 -41.82 -11.15
N ARG A 996 -12.48 -42.14 -10.96
CA ARG A 996 -13.03 -43.48 -11.29
C ARG A 996 -12.96 -43.79 -12.80
N PRO A 997 -13.36 -42.91 -13.73
CA PRO A 997 -13.14 -43.10 -15.17
C PRO A 997 -11.66 -43.30 -15.51
N ALA A 998 -10.79 -42.43 -14.98
CA ALA A 998 -9.34 -42.49 -15.24
C ALA A 998 -8.72 -43.82 -14.77
N LEU A 999 -9.01 -44.27 -13.55
CA LEU A 999 -8.52 -45.53 -13.00
C LEU A 999 -9.04 -46.76 -13.77
N GLN A 1000 -10.27 -46.73 -14.26
CA GLN A 1000 -10.87 -47.86 -14.99
C GLN A 1000 -10.44 -47.93 -16.47
N LEU A 1001 -10.22 -46.78 -17.11
CA LEU A 1001 -10.02 -46.69 -18.56
C LEU A 1001 -8.58 -46.31 -18.93
N ILE A 1002 -8.07 -45.17 -18.41
CA ILE A 1002 -6.70 -44.69 -18.65
C ILE A 1002 -5.69 -45.60 -17.94
N LYS A 1003 -5.93 -45.99 -16.68
CA LYS A 1003 -5.08 -46.90 -15.87
C LYS A 1003 -3.65 -46.37 -15.61
N THR A 1004 -2.89 -47.10 -14.79
CA THR A 1004 -1.52 -46.72 -14.44
C THR A 1004 -0.55 -46.85 -15.63
N ALA A 1005 0.51 -46.04 -15.59
CA ALA A 1005 1.60 -46.05 -16.55
C ALA A 1005 2.55 -47.24 -16.32
N PRO A 1006 3.23 -47.73 -17.37
CA PRO A 1006 4.19 -48.82 -17.22
C PRO A 1006 5.28 -48.49 -16.20
N GLY A 1007 5.40 -49.32 -15.16
CA GLY A 1007 6.31 -49.09 -14.03
C GLY A 1007 5.62 -48.62 -12.74
N PHE A 1008 4.33 -48.29 -12.77
CA PHE A 1008 3.55 -47.88 -11.59
C PHE A 1008 2.38 -48.84 -11.29
N SER A 1009 2.28 -49.29 -10.05
CA SER A 1009 1.22 -50.17 -9.53
C SER A 1009 0.01 -49.40 -8.97
N LEU A 1010 0.17 -48.10 -8.70
CA LEU A 1010 -0.88 -47.20 -8.19
C LEU A 1010 -0.88 -45.83 -8.90
N VAL A 1011 -1.86 -44.99 -8.54
CA VAL A 1011 -1.90 -43.56 -8.86
C VAL A 1011 -1.64 -42.77 -7.59
N SER A 1012 -0.75 -41.79 -7.65
CA SER A 1012 -0.40 -40.92 -6.52
C SER A 1012 -0.72 -39.47 -6.81
N SER A 1013 -0.51 -38.60 -5.82
CA SER A 1013 -0.86 -37.18 -5.89
C SER A 1013 0.22 -36.32 -5.24
N VAL A 1014 0.52 -35.16 -5.83
CA VAL A 1014 1.34 -34.10 -5.22
C VAL A 1014 0.63 -32.76 -5.18
N PHE A 1015 1.01 -31.92 -4.22
CA PHE A 1015 0.71 -30.49 -4.21
C PHE A 1015 2.01 -29.69 -4.33
N PHE A 1016 2.05 -28.69 -5.19
CA PHE A 1016 3.09 -27.66 -5.20
C PHE A 1016 2.72 -26.58 -4.17
N MET A 1017 3.36 -26.63 -3.00
CA MET A 1017 3.20 -25.66 -1.92
C MET A 1017 4.02 -24.41 -2.25
N LEU A 1018 3.33 -23.30 -2.51
CA LEU A 1018 3.95 -22.05 -2.96
C LEU A 1018 4.26 -21.15 -1.75
N LEU A 1019 5.26 -21.55 -0.94
CA LEU A 1019 5.72 -20.73 0.19
C LEU A 1019 6.48 -19.49 -0.32
N ARG A 1020 6.53 -18.42 0.49
CA ARG A 1020 6.86 -17.05 0.03
C ARG A 1020 8.17 -16.94 -0.76
N ASP A 1021 9.17 -17.68 -0.34
CA ASP A 1021 10.54 -17.73 -0.85
C ASP A 1021 10.82 -18.99 -1.69
N LYS A 1022 10.18 -20.12 -1.37
CA LYS A 1022 10.52 -21.45 -1.90
C LYS A 1022 9.31 -22.32 -2.22
N VAL A 1023 9.38 -23.03 -3.34
CA VAL A 1023 8.44 -24.10 -3.70
C VAL A 1023 8.82 -25.42 -3.04
N TYR A 1024 7.83 -26.10 -2.44
CA TYR A 1024 7.94 -27.49 -2.01
C TYR A 1024 6.92 -28.38 -2.72
N VAL A 1025 7.24 -29.66 -2.95
CA VAL A 1025 6.34 -30.66 -3.54
C VAL A 1025 5.95 -31.67 -2.47
N TYR A 1026 4.68 -31.66 -2.02
CA TYR A 1026 4.19 -32.55 -0.97
C TYR A 1026 3.46 -33.75 -1.58
N GLY A 1027 3.95 -34.97 -1.34
CA GLY A 1027 3.47 -36.22 -1.95
C GLY A 1027 2.58 -37.09 -1.05
N ASP A 1028 1.63 -37.76 -1.70
CA ASP A 1028 0.58 -38.64 -1.16
C ASP A 1028 -0.46 -37.98 -0.25
N CYS A 1029 -0.87 -36.77 -0.62
CA CYS A 1029 -1.78 -35.96 0.18
C CYS A 1029 -3.28 -36.16 -0.13
N ALA A 1030 -3.67 -36.94 -1.15
CA ALA A 1030 -5.08 -37.03 -1.60
C ALA A 1030 -5.67 -38.42 -1.89
N ILE A 1031 -4.87 -39.48 -2.13
CA ILE A 1031 -5.40 -40.77 -2.63
C ILE A 1031 -5.12 -41.97 -1.72
N ASN A 1032 -3.87 -42.30 -1.40
CA ASN A 1032 -3.55 -43.63 -0.87
C ASN A 1032 -3.59 -43.64 0.67
N VAL A 1033 -4.57 -44.35 1.23
CA VAL A 1033 -4.88 -44.30 2.68
C VAL A 1033 -3.68 -44.71 3.54
N ASP A 1034 -3.05 -45.85 3.22
CA ASP A 1034 -1.84 -46.36 3.87
C ASP A 1034 -1.02 -47.18 2.84
N PRO A 1035 -0.07 -46.56 2.10
CA PRO A 1035 0.70 -47.25 1.07
C PRO A 1035 1.73 -48.22 1.66
N THR A 1036 1.99 -49.35 1.01
CA THR A 1036 3.09 -50.25 1.40
C THR A 1036 4.46 -49.61 1.17
N ALA A 1037 5.54 -50.22 1.65
CA ALA A 1037 6.89 -49.70 1.44
C ALA A 1037 7.29 -49.64 -0.05
N GLU A 1038 6.81 -50.59 -0.86
CA GLU A 1038 7.01 -50.66 -2.31
C GLU A 1038 6.24 -49.53 -2.99
N GLN A 1039 4.98 -49.35 -2.63
CA GLN A 1039 4.13 -48.27 -3.16
C GLN A 1039 4.68 -46.89 -2.79
N LEU A 1040 5.11 -46.70 -1.54
CA LEU A 1040 5.71 -45.45 -1.06
C LEU A 1040 7.03 -45.12 -1.79
N ALA A 1041 7.77 -46.14 -2.23
CA ALA A 1041 8.95 -45.96 -3.09
C ALA A 1041 8.57 -45.52 -4.53
N GLU A 1042 7.52 -46.09 -5.11
CA GLU A 1042 6.99 -45.64 -6.41
C GLU A 1042 6.53 -44.17 -6.35
N ILE A 1043 5.80 -43.78 -5.28
CA ILE A 1043 5.35 -42.40 -5.04
C ILE A 1043 6.53 -41.43 -4.99
N ALA A 1044 7.62 -41.80 -4.32
CA ALA A 1044 8.82 -40.99 -4.20
C ALA A 1044 9.47 -40.72 -5.57
N VAL A 1045 9.56 -41.76 -6.41
CA VAL A 1045 10.11 -41.66 -7.78
C VAL A 1045 9.19 -40.85 -8.69
N ALA A 1046 7.88 -41.08 -8.64
CA ALA A 1046 6.90 -40.27 -9.37
C ALA A 1046 6.98 -38.78 -8.99
N SER A 1047 7.17 -38.49 -7.70
CA SER A 1047 7.28 -37.12 -7.19
C SER A 1047 8.59 -36.44 -7.56
N ALA A 1048 9.71 -37.16 -7.58
CA ALA A 1048 10.98 -36.65 -8.12
C ALA A 1048 10.88 -36.31 -9.61
N GLN A 1049 10.25 -37.18 -10.40
CA GLN A 1049 9.99 -36.95 -11.83
C GLN A 1049 9.06 -35.74 -12.05
N THR A 1050 7.96 -35.63 -11.29
CA THR A 1050 7.06 -34.46 -11.35
C THR A 1050 7.76 -33.17 -10.94
N ALA A 1051 8.56 -33.17 -9.86
CA ALA A 1051 9.33 -31.99 -9.45
C ALA A 1051 10.27 -31.52 -10.59
N ARG A 1052 11.06 -32.44 -11.18
CA ARG A 1052 11.96 -32.14 -12.30
C ARG A 1052 11.22 -31.58 -13.51
N ALA A 1053 10.09 -32.17 -13.89
CA ALA A 1053 9.30 -31.72 -15.05
C ALA A 1053 8.78 -30.28 -14.91
N PHE A 1054 8.61 -29.79 -13.68
CA PHE A 1054 8.21 -28.42 -13.35
C PHE A 1054 9.40 -27.50 -12.99
N GLY A 1055 10.64 -27.97 -13.18
CA GLY A 1055 11.86 -27.20 -12.94
C GLY A 1055 12.32 -27.14 -11.48
N VAL A 1056 11.73 -27.93 -10.58
CA VAL A 1056 12.17 -28.04 -9.18
C VAL A 1056 13.22 -29.15 -9.06
N THR A 1057 14.44 -28.81 -8.63
CA THR A 1057 15.51 -29.78 -8.37
C THR A 1057 15.07 -30.78 -7.30
N PRO A 1058 14.95 -32.09 -7.59
CA PRO A 1058 14.41 -33.06 -6.63
C PRO A 1058 15.41 -33.40 -5.51
N ARG A 1059 15.01 -33.10 -4.27
CA ARG A 1059 15.67 -33.52 -3.02
C ARG A 1059 14.57 -34.09 -2.13
N VAL A 1060 14.50 -35.43 -2.11
CA VAL A 1060 13.34 -36.20 -1.64
C VAL A 1060 13.52 -36.66 -0.20
N ALA A 1061 12.73 -36.08 0.70
CA ALA A 1061 12.63 -36.48 2.09
C ALA A 1061 11.47 -37.48 2.27
N MET A 1062 11.80 -38.71 2.68
CA MET A 1062 10.84 -39.76 3.04
C MET A 1062 10.46 -39.58 4.51
N LEU A 1063 9.30 -38.94 4.75
CA LEU A 1063 8.96 -38.41 6.07
C LEU A 1063 8.63 -39.50 7.08
N SER A 1064 9.11 -39.33 8.31
CA SER A 1064 8.76 -40.15 9.47
C SER A 1064 8.79 -39.32 10.76
N TYR A 1065 8.21 -39.84 11.84
CA TYR A 1065 8.26 -39.19 13.15
C TYR A 1065 9.63 -39.31 13.84
N ALA A 1066 10.56 -40.10 13.29
CA ALA A 1066 11.94 -40.27 13.75
C ALA A 1066 12.92 -40.11 12.58
N SER A 1067 14.15 -39.70 12.88
CA SER A 1067 15.23 -39.56 11.89
C SER A 1067 16.30 -40.63 12.10
N GLY A 1068 16.81 -41.23 11.00
CA GLY A 1068 17.97 -42.12 10.98
C GLY A 1068 17.77 -43.53 11.56
N ASP A 1069 18.88 -44.24 11.74
CA ASP A 1069 18.88 -45.71 11.91
C ASP A 1069 18.67 -46.21 13.34
N SER A 1070 18.86 -45.36 14.35
CA SER A 1070 18.84 -45.77 15.76
C SER A 1070 17.46 -46.11 16.33
N ASN A 1071 16.40 -45.92 15.54
CA ASN A 1071 15.01 -46.15 15.94
C ASN A 1071 14.42 -47.33 15.13
N GLN A 1072 13.55 -48.11 15.76
CA GLN A 1072 12.88 -49.28 15.17
C GLN A 1072 11.38 -49.22 15.46
N GLY A 1073 10.57 -49.87 14.62
CA GLY A 1073 9.12 -49.99 14.80
C GLY A 1073 8.38 -49.90 13.46
N PRO A 1074 7.22 -50.57 13.29
CA PRO A 1074 6.66 -50.88 11.97
C PRO A 1074 6.50 -49.68 11.02
N MET A 1075 6.12 -48.50 11.53
CA MET A 1075 5.99 -47.28 10.75
C MET A 1075 7.33 -46.67 10.30
N ILE A 1076 8.39 -46.79 11.11
CA ILE A 1076 9.75 -46.37 10.76
C ILE A 1076 10.33 -47.36 9.75
N ASP A 1077 10.14 -48.66 10.00
CA ASP A 1077 10.69 -49.72 9.17
C ASP A 1077 10.03 -49.76 7.78
N LYS A 1078 8.72 -49.40 7.67
CA LYS A 1078 8.04 -49.13 6.40
C LYS A 1078 8.75 -48.05 5.58
N VAL A 1079 9.06 -46.90 6.20
CA VAL A 1079 9.70 -45.76 5.54
C VAL A 1079 11.18 -46.04 5.21
N ARG A 1080 11.91 -46.77 6.07
CA ARG A 1080 13.29 -47.21 5.79
C ARG A 1080 13.33 -48.13 4.58
N LYS A 1081 12.49 -49.17 4.54
CA LYS A 1081 12.36 -50.08 3.39
C LYS A 1081 11.96 -49.33 2.11
N ALA A 1082 11.03 -48.38 2.20
CA ALA A 1082 10.64 -47.53 1.07
C ALA A 1082 11.81 -46.68 0.54
N THR A 1083 12.62 -46.10 1.45
CA THR A 1083 13.79 -45.30 1.07
C THR A 1083 14.85 -46.15 0.37
N GLU A 1084 15.12 -47.35 0.85
CA GLU A 1084 16.04 -48.30 0.20
C GLU A 1084 15.55 -48.73 -1.19
N LEU A 1085 14.25 -48.94 -1.37
CA LEU A 1085 13.65 -49.29 -2.65
C LEU A 1085 13.69 -48.10 -3.62
N ALA A 1086 13.33 -46.90 -3.16
CA ALA A 1086 13.37 -45.69 -3.99
C ALA A 1086 14.78 -45.38 -4.50
N ARG A 1087 15.81 -45.53 -3.64
CA ARG A 1087 17.23 -45.40 -4.02
C ARG A 1087 17.67 -46.44 -5.08
N LYS A 1088 17.07 -47.62 -5.11
CA LYS A 1088 17.32 -48.66 -6.13
C LYS A 1088 16.58 -48.39 -7.44
N LEU A 1089 15.36 -47.84 -7.37
CA LEU A 1089 14.53 -47.47 -8.53
C LEU A 1089 15.03 -46.21 -9.25
N ALA A 1090 15.62 -45.26 -8.52
CA ALA A 1090 16.07 -43.98 -9.06
C ALA A 1090 17.44 -43.57 -8.46
N PRO A 1091 18.54 -44.25 -8.84
CA PRO A 1091 19.87 -44.09 -8.23
C PRO A 1091 20.56 -42.74 -8.53
N HIS A 1092 19.97 -41.90 -9.38
CA HIS A 1092 20.46 -40.55 -9.69
C HIS A 1092 19.77 -39.45 -8.86
N GLU A 1093 18.77 -39.81 -8.05
CA GLU A 1093 18.00 -38.85 -7.24
C GLU A 1093 18.57 -38.72 -5.82
N PHE A 1094 18.55 -37.51 -5.27
CA PHE A 1094 18.86 -37.31 -3.85
C PHE A 1094 17.65 -37.71 -3.01
N ILE A 1095 17.64 -38.94 -2.49
CA ILE A 1095 16.56 -39.48 -1.63
C ILE A 1095 17.12 -39.80 -0.25
N GLU A 1096 16.44 -39.35 0.82
CA GLU A 1096 16.82 -39.59 2.21
C GLU A 1096 15.63 -39.94 3.11
N GLY A 1097 15.86 -40.84 4.07
CA GLY A 1097 14.91 -41.17 5.12
C GLY A 1097 15.17 -42.52 5.81
N PRO A 1098 14.46 -42.82 6.91
CA PRO A 1098 13.42 -42.01 7.53
C PRO A 1098 13.98 -40.69 8.10
N ILE A 1099 13.29 -39.59 7.84
CA ILE A 1099 13.71 -38.24 8.24
C ILE A 1099 12.50 -37.43 8.75
N GLN A 1100 12.67 -36.67 9.82
CA GLN A 1100 11.63 -35.76 10.32
C GLN A 1100 11.55 -34.48 9.47
N PHE A 1101 10.35 -33.89 9.37
CA PHE A 1101 10.12 -32.71 8.54
C PHE A 1101 11.04 -31.52 8.90
N ASP A 1102 11.26 -31.27 10.19
CA ASP A 1102 12.19 -30.24 10.67
C ASP A 1102 13.63 -30.47 10.18
N ALA A 1103 14.11 -31.72 10.23
CA ALA A 1103 15.42 -32.15 9.75
C ALA A 1103 15.54 -32.12 8.21
N ALA A 1104 14.42 -32.21 7.50
CA ALA A 1104 14.38 -32.15 6.05
C ALA A 1104 14.47 -30.70 5.51
N VAL A 1105 13.85 -29.73 6.20
CA VAL A 1105 13.71 -28.35 5.68
C VAL A 1105 14.58 -27.29 6.36
N ASP A 1106 15.04 -27.51 7.60
CA ASP A 1106 15.84 -26.53 8.36
C ASP A 1106 17.33 -26.94 8.40
N PRO A 1107 18.26 -26.14 7.80
CA PRO A 1107 19.70 -26.41 7.82
C PRO A 1107 20.34 -26.50 9.22
N ALA A 1108 19.87 -25.73 10.19
CA ALA A 1108 20.40 -25.72 11.55
C ALA A 1108 19.94 -26.98 12.32
N VAL A 1109 18.68 -27.38 12.18
CA VAL A 1109 18.16 -28.65 12.73
C VAL A 1109 18.86 -29.85 12.09
N ALA A 1110 19.06 -29.81 10.77
CA ALA A 1110 19.79 -30.83 10.04
C ALA A 1110 21.24 -30.98 10.53
N ALA A 1111 21.98 -29.87 10.68
CA ALA A 1111 23.35 -29.88 11.17
C ALA A 1111 23.49 -30.54 12.55
N VAL A 1112 22.54 -30.30 13.46
CA VAL A 1112 22.49 -30.95 14.78
C VAL A 1112 22.18 -32.44 14.67
N LYS A 1113 21.12 -32.83 13.96
CA LYS A 1113 20.66 -34.23 13.89
C LYS A 1113 21.61 -35.14 13.11
N TYR A 1114 22.20 -34.64 12.02
CA TYR A 1114 23.18 -35.37 11.20
C TYR A 1114 24.63 -35.14 11.65
N LYS A 1115 24.88 -34.46 12.79
CA LYS A 1115 26.20 -34.23 13.39
C LYS A 1115 27.24 -33.60 12.42
N GLY A 1116 26.78 -32.73 11.51
CA GLY A 1116 27.62 -32.13 10.47
C GLY A 1116 28.05 -33.05 9.33
N ALA A 1117 27.52 -34.27 9.22
CA ALA A 1117 27.71 -35.12 8.04
C ALA A 1117 27.05 -34.48 6.81
N ALA A 1118 27.76 -34.44 5.68
CA ALA A 1118 27.28 -33.82 4.45
C ALA A 1118 26.19 -34.67 3.79
N ASN A 1119 24.93 -34.37 4.09
CA ASN A 1119 23.75 -34.99 3.48
C ASN A 1119 23.18 -34.08 2.37
N PRO A 1120 22.82 -34.59 1.18
CA PRO A 1120 22.31 -33.77 0.08
C PRO A 1120 20.82 -33.38 0.21
N VAL A 1121 20.08 -33.97 1.15
CA VAL A 1121 18.64 -33.73 1.37
C VAL A 1121 18.34 -33.05 2.71
N ALA A 1122 19.03 -33.42 3.79
CA ALA A 1122 18.76 -32.86 5.12
C ALA A 1122 19.01 -31.34 5.15
N GLY A 1123 18.03 -30.58 5.63
CA GLY A 1123 18.01 -29.11 5.59
C GLY A 1123 17.92 -28.50 4.18
N LYS A 1124 17.70 -29.32 3.15
CA LYS A 1124 17.70 -28.93 1.73
C LYS A 1124 16.54 -29.53 0.93
N ALA A 1125 15.60 -30.23 1.58
CA ALA A 1125 14.53 -30.92 0.88
C ALA A 1125 13.69 -29.96 0.01
N THR A 1126 13.21 -30.49 -1.11
CA THR A 1126 12.28 -29.81 -2.04
C THR A 1126 11.06 -30.68 -2.32
N VAL A 1127 11.17 -32.00 -2.12
CA VAL A 1127 10.08 -32.98 -2.25
C VAL A 1127 9.92 -33.69 -0.91
N CYS A 1128 8.72 -33.69 -0.36
CA CYS A 1128 8.39 -34.25 0.94
C CYS A 1128 7.31 -35.33 0.78
N ILE A 1129 7.67 -36.59 0.97
CA ILE A 1129 6.76 -37.74 0.80
C ILE A 1129 6.19 -38.12 2.16
N PHE A 1130 4.87 -38.05 2.32
CA PHE A 1130 4.19 -38.42 3.55
C PHE A 1130 3.95 -39.94 3.62
N PRO A 1131 4.03 -40.57 4.81
CA PRO A 1131 3.92 -42.02 4.95
C PRO A 1131 2.48 -42.57 4.85
N ASP A 1132 1.45 -41.73 4.95
CA ASP A 1132 0.03 -42.09 4.92
C ASP A 1132 -0.87 -40.88 4.61
N LEU A 1133 -2.13 -41.11 4.23
CA LEU A 1133 -3.06 -40.04 3.85
C LEU A 1133 -3.43 -39.09 5.01
N ASN A 1134 -3.44 -39.53 6.26
CA ASN A 1134 -3.77 -38.65 7.38
C ASN A 1134 -2.62 -37.67 7.67
N SER A 1135 -1.37 -38.14 7.67
CA SER A 1135 -0.23 -37.24 7.81
C SER A 1135 -0.10 -36.30 6.61
N GLY A 1136 -0.30 -36.80 5.38
CA GLY A 1136 -0.27 -36.00 4.16
C GLY A 1136 -1.38 -34.94 4.09
N ASN A 1137 -2.64 -35.34 4.23
CA ASN A 1137 -3.80 -34.45 4.03
C ASN A 1137 -3.91 -33.37 5.12
N ASN A 1138 -3.61 -33.72 6.38
CA ASN A 1138 -3.53 -32.72 7.44
C ASN A 1138 -2.27 -31.84 7.31
N GLY A 1139 -1.13 -32.43 6.91
CA GLY A 1139 0.14 -31.72 6.75
C GLY A 1139 0.06 -30.56 5.75
N TYR A 1140 -0.39 -30.81 4.52
CA TYR A 1140 -0.47 -29.74 3.51
C TYR A 1140 -1.50 -28.68 3.89
N LYS A 1141 -2.68 -29.07 4.41
CA LYS A 1141 -3.73 -28.12 4.83
C LYS A 1141 -3.32 -27.26 6.01
N ALA A 1142 -2.63 -27.83 7.00
CA ALA A 1142 -2.10 -27.08 8.14
C ALA A 1142 -1.09 -26.02 7.67
N VAL A 1143 -0.15 -26.40 6.78
CA VAL A 1143 0.81 -25.46 6.18
C VAL A 1143 0.09 -24.38 5.36
N GLN A 1144 -0.83 -24.76 4.47
CA GLN A 1144 -1.62 -23.83 3.65
C GLN A 1144 -2.38 -22.80 4.51
N GLN A 1145 -3.07 -23.26 5.55
CA GLN A 1145 -3.91 -22.39 6.38
C GLN A 1145 -3.14 -21.57 7.41
N ALA A 1146 -1.99 -22.05 7.90
CA ALA A 1146 -1.15 -21.29 8.84
C ALA A 1146 -0.29 -20.24 8.13
N SER A 1147 0.26 -20.55 6.94
CA SER A 1147 1.14 -19.64 6.18
C SER A 1147 0.41 -18.74 5.17
N LYS A 1148 -0.87 -19.05 4.88
CA LYS A 1148 -1.72 -18.38 3.86
C LYS A 1148 -1.15 -18.44 2.45
N THR A 1149 -0.52 -19.56 2.09
CA THR A 1149 0.09 -19.80 0.78
C THR A 1149 -0.85 -20.53 -0.17
N SER A 1150 -0.72 -20.27 -1.47
CA SER A 1150 -1.35 -21.11 -2.50
C SER A 1150 -0.74 -22.51 -2.51
N ALA A 1151 -1.54 -23.51 -2.89
CA ALA A 1151 -1.13 -24.90 -3.02
C ALA A 1151 -1.74 -25.48 -4.30
N VAL A 1152 -0.93 -25.66 -5.35
CA VAL A 1152 -1.41 -26.12 -6.66
C VAL A 1152 -1.48 -27.64 -6.70
N GLY A 1153 -2.70 -28.18 -6.77
CA GLY A 1153 -2.97 -29.62 -6.80
C GLY A 1153 -4.37 -29.96 -6.27
N PRO A 1154 -4.70 -31.26 -6.12
CA PRO A 1154 -3.81 -32.41 -6.29
C PRO A 1154 -3.47 -32.71 -7.76
N ILE A 1155 -2.17 -32.67 -8.08
CA ILE A 1155 -1.63 -33.09 -9.37
C ILE A 1155 -1.37 -34.60 -9.31
N MET A 1156 -2.03 -35.35 -10.17
CA MET A 1156 -2.05 -36.81 -10.20
C MET A 1156 -0.89 -37.37 -10.99
N GLN A 1157 -0.40 -38.53 -10.56
CA GLN A 1157 0.85 -39.12 -11.03
C GLN A 1157 0.68 -40.61 -11.28
N GLY A 1158 1.50 -41.17 -12.16
CA GLY A 1158 1.44 -42.60 -12.48
C GLY A 1158 0.26 -43.02 -13.36
N LEU A 1159 -0.56 -42.10 -13.88
CA LEU A 1159 -1.54 -42.39 -14.96
C LEU A 1159 -0.89 -42.37 -16.35
N ARG A 1160 -1.45 -43.11 -17.32
CA ARG A 1160 -1.00 -43.07 -18.74
C ARG A 1160 -1.32 -41.77 -19.49
N MET A 1161 -2.29 -41.00 -19.02
CA MET A 1161 -2.71 -39.71 -19.57
C MET A 1161 -3.12 -38.79 -18.41
N PRO A 1162 -2.90 -37.48 -18.48
CA PRO A 1162 -3.07 -36.59 -17.34
C PRO A 1162 -4.54 -36.26 -17.07
N VAL A 1163 -5.03 -36.71 -15.91
CA VAL A 1163 -6.32 -36.35 -15.34
C VAL A 1163 -6.08 -35.83 -13.93
N ASN A 1164 -6.48 -34.59 -13.65
CA ASN A 1164 -6.27 -33.94 -12.36
C ASN A 1164 -7.60 -33.61 -11.68
N ASP A 1165 -7.62 -33.67 -10.35
CA ASP A 1165 -8.80 -33.42 -9.53
C ASP A 1165 -8.73 -32.03 -8.88
N LEU A 1166 -9.89 -31.39 -8.74
CA LEU A 1166 -10.08 -30.12 -8.06
C LEU A 1166 -10.72 -30.34 -6.69
N SER A 1167 -10.40 -29.47 -5.74
CA SER A 1167 -11.21 -29.31 -4.54
C SER A 1167 -12.56 -28.67 -4.91
N ARG A 1168 -13.68 -29.12 -4.33
CA ARG A 1168 -14.96 -28.39 -4.46
C ARG A 1168 -14.89 -26.94 -3.97
N GLY A 1169 -13.93 -26.62 -3.09
CA GLY A 1169 -13.61 -25.26 -2.67
C GLY A 1169 -12.60 -24.53 -3.55
N CYS A 1170 -12.33 -24.98 -4.78
CA CYS A 1170 -11.37 -24.34 -5.68
C CYS A 1170 -11.81 -22.92 -6.08
N THR A 1171 -10.82 -22.03 -6.17
CA THR A 1171 -10.92 -20.72 -6.81
C THR A 1171 -10.75 -20.85 -8.33
N VAL A 1172 -11.05 -19.78 -9.07
CA VAL A 1172 -10.73 -19.69 -10.51
C VAL A 1172 -9.23 -19.88 -10.76
N GLU A 1173 -8.37 -19.35 -9.89
CA GLU A 1173 -6.91 -19.48 -10.02
C GLU A 1173 -6.45 -20.94 -9.88
N ASP A 1174 -7.06 -21.72 -8.97
CA ASP A 1174 -6.75 -23.14 -8.80
C ASP A 1174 -7.10 -23.96 -10.06
N VAL A 1175 -8.20 -23.63 -10.74
CA VAL A 1175 -8.59 -24.25 -12.02
C VAL A 1175 -7.57 -23.92 -13.10
N VAL A 1176 -7.20 -22.64 -13.26
CA VAL A 1176 -6.22 -22.19 -14.27
C VAL A 1176 -4.85 -22.85 -14.02
N ASN A 1177 -4.35 -22.81 -12.79
CA ASN A 1177 -3.08 -23.45 -12.43
C ASN A 1177 -3.11 -24.98 -12.67
N THR A 1178 -4.20 -25.66 -12.30
CA THR A 1178 -4.34 -27.11 -12.49
C THR A 1178 -4.47 -27.50 -13.97
N ALA A 1179 -5.17 -26.71 -14.79
CA ALA A 1179 -5.23 -26.90 -16.24
C ALA A 1179 -3.86 -26.72 -16.90
N VAL A 1180 -3.07 -25.72 -16.47
CA VAL A 1180 -1.68 -25.55 -16.90
C VAL A 1180 -0.81 -26.75 -16.47
N CYS A 1181 -0.90 -27.21 -15.22
CA CYS A 1181 -0.20 -28.43 -14.79
C CYS A 1181 -0.54 -29.64 -15.68
N THR A 1182 -1.83 -29.80 -16.01
CA THR A 1182 -2.33 -30.88 -16.88
C THR A 1182 -1.73 -30.80 -18.29
N ALA A 1183 -1.63 -29.58 -18.86
CA ALA A 1183 -0.98 -29.36 -20.14
C ALA A 1183 0.52 -29.69 -20.10
N LEU A 1184 1.23 -29.31 -19.04
CA LEU A 1184 2.67 -29.61 -18.88
C LEU A 1184 2.91 -31.12 -18.73
N GLN A 1185 2.03 -31.85 -18.03
CA GLN A 1185 2.08 -33.30 -17.97
C GLN A 1185 1.81 -33.94 -19.34
N ALA A 1186 0.86 -33.42 -20.13
CA ALA A 1186 0.61 -33.91 -21.49
C ALA A 1186 1.82 -33.67 -22.43
N ILE A 1187 2.46 -32.51 -22.37
CA ILE A 1187 3.72 -32.22 -23.09
C ILE A 1187 4.80 -33.23 -22.70
N SER A 1188 5.03 -33.41 -21.39
CA SER A 1188 6.05 -34.35 -20.89
C SER A 1188 5.75 -35.80 -21.27
N ALA A 1189 4.49 -36.22 -21.30
CA ALA A 1189 4.09 -37.56 -21.72
C ALA A 1189 4.34 -37.79 -23.23
N LYS A 1190 4.02 -36.80 -24.07
CA LYS A 1190 4.29 -36.85 -25.53
C LYS A 1190 5.80 -36.89 -25.82
N GLN A 1191 6.60 -36.12 -25.09
CA GLN A 1191 8.07 -36.15 -25.17
C GLN A 1191 8.65 -37.50 -24.70
N ALA A 1192 8.09 -38.10 -23.64
CA ALA A 1192 8.52 -39.41 -23.14
C ALA A 1192 8.12 -40.58 -24.06
N ALA A 1193 7.12 -40.42 -24.93
CA ALA A 1193 6.80 -41.36 -26.00
C ALA A 1193 7.77 -41.22 -27.17
N THR A 1194 7.93 -40.00 -27.70
CA THR A 1194 8.83 -39.69 -28.84
C THR A 1194 10.33 -39.79 -28.56
N SER A 1195 10.73 -40.25 -27.38
CA SER A 1195 12.11 -40.61 -27.01
C SER A 1195 12.29 -42.11 -26.72
N ARG A 1196 11.27 -42.93 -27.05
CA ARG A 1196 11.28 -44.40 -26.97
C ARG A 1196 11.05 -45.10 -28.32
N ASP A 1197 10.57 -44.35 -29.31
CA ASP A 1197 10.57 -44.69 -30.73
C ASP A 1197 11.87 -44.19 -31.40
#